data_AF-A0A7X9KN62-F1
#
_entry.id   AF-A0A7X9KN62-F1
#
_cell.length_a   1.000
_cell.length_b   1.000
_cell.length_c   1.000
_cell.angle_alpha   90.00
_cell.angle_beta   90.00
_cell.angle_gamma   90.00
#
_symmetry.space_group_name_H-M   'P 1'
#
loop_
_entity.id
_entity.type
_entity.pdbx_description
1 polymer ?
#
loop_
_entity_poly.entity_id
_entity_poly.type
_entity_poly.pdbx_seq_one_letter_code
_entity_poly.pdbx_strand_id
1 'polypeptide(L)'
;IFEWLGLTVDCIDKHEPNSDDRRKAYNADITYGTNNEFGFDYLRDNMVHSPDEMVQRKHHFAMVDEVDSVLIDDARTPLIISGPVGHSDNTQQFFDLKPRIEKLVDSQRKVVHQFLLEAKKKIAEGNDDPKDGGLAIMRAFRGLPKNSALIKYLSEPGIRVKLQKSENYYLADQQKEMPKVDAELFFSIDEKNNQVELTDSGLNLITRQGEDPEFFILPDISTKLAEIDKTDLTAEEKLQRKENLINEYATKADRIHTVQQLLKAYTLFDIDVEYVVMDGAVKIVDEQTGRILDGRRYSDGLHQAIEAKENVKIEASTQTYATVTLQNYFRMYHKLAGMTGTAETEAAELWSIYKLDVVSIPTNVKVIRKDGQDLVFKTKREKFKAVIDEIEKNRQEGRPSLVGTTSVEVSELLSRMLKQKNIPHNVLNAKQHSKEAQIVTEAGVTSAVTIATNMAGRGTDIKLGPGVKEAGGLAIIGTERHESRRVDRQLRGRAGRQGDPGSSQFFVSLEDDLMRMFGSERIAGLMDRMGYKEGEVIQHSMITKSIERAQKKVEENNFGIRKRLLEYDDVMNKQRNVVYTKRNHALFGDRLALDLDNAFYSVADGLINSFKENEDFEGFKLAVILNFGVESSITPEELSKEN
;
A
#
# COMPACT_ATOMS: atom_id res chain seq x y z
N ILE A 1 32.88 19.02 10.20
CA ILE A 1 33.57 18.28 11.29
C ILE A 1 34.44 17.17 10.70
N PHE A 2 33.86 16.20 9.99
CA PHE A 2 34.63 15.09 9.39
C PHE A 2 35.68 15.55 8.37
N GLU A 3 35.36 16.50 7.49
CA GLU A 3 36.34 17.09 6.57
C GLU A 3 37.49 17.79 7.30
N TRP A 4 37.19 18.45 8.43
CA TRP A 4 38.21 19.04 9.29
C TRP A 4 39.15 17.98 9.91
N LEU A 5 38.66 16.76 10.12
CA LEU A 5 39.44 15.60 10.55
C LEU A 5 40.13 14.86 9.38
N GLY A 6 40.01 15.35 8.14
CA GLY A 6 40.63 14.75 6.95
C GLY A 6 39.83 13.63 6.29
N LEU A 7 38.56 13.42 6.66
CA LEU A 7 37.67 12.45 6.00
C LEU A 7 36.89 13.12 4.87
N THR A 8 36.67 12.38 3.80
CA THR A 8 35.80 12.78 2.69
C THR A 8 34.33 12.51 3.03
N VAL A 9 33.47 13.48 2.73
CA VAL A 9 32.02 13.38 2.97
C VAL A 9 31.27 13.82 1.73
N ASP A 10 30.29 13.04 1.32
CA ASP A 10 29.39 13.45 0.23
C ASP A 10 27.95 12.98 0.47
N CYS A 11 27.02 13.46 -0.34
CA CYS A 11 25.60 13.16 -0.28
C CYS A 11 25.08 12.75 -1.65
N ILE A 12 24.59 11.51 -1.76
CA ILE A 12 24.15 10.92 -3.03
C ILE A 12 22.92 11.62 -3.61
N ASP A 13 22.06 12.20 -2.77
CA ASP A 13 20.84 12.91 -3.21
C ASP A 13 21.17 14.17 -4.06
N LYS A 14 22.43 14.63 -4.08
CA LYS A 14 22.88 15.76 -4.90
C LYS A 14 23.30 15.39 -6.32
N HIS A 15 23.44 14.10 -6.60
CA HIS A 15 24.05 13.59 -7.83
C HIS A 15 23.06 12.71 -8.59
N GLU A 16 23.10 12.79 -9.91
CA GLU A 16 22.22 11.97 -10.77
C GLU A 16 22.54 10.47 -10.59
N PRO A 17 21.51 9.59 -10.57
CA PRO A 17 21.72 8.15 -10.51
C PRO A 17 22.63 7.62 -11.63
N ASN A 18 23.40 6.56 -11.36
CA ASN A 18 24.33 5.92 -12.31
C ASN A 18 25.39 6.86 -12.93
N SER A 19 25.64 8.03 -12.35
CA SER A 19 26.68 8.96 -12.82
C SER A 19 28.03 8.72 -12.16
N ASP A 20 29.10 9.23 -12.77
CA ASP A 20 30.44 9.21 -12.17
C ASP A 20 30.51 9.97 -10.84
N ASP A 21 29.75 11.07 -10.71
CA ASP A 21 29.69 11.84 -9.46
C ASP A 21 28.96 11.08 -8.36
N ARG A 22 27.93 10.30 -8.71
CA ARG A 22 27.30 9.35 -7.79
C ARG A 22 28.29 8.30 -7.27
N ARG A 23 29.11 7.74 -8.16
CA ARG A 23 30.17 6.79 -7.80
C ARG A 23 31.22 7.43 -6.89
N LYS A 24 31.64 8.68 -7.16
CA LYS A 24 32.54 9.43 -6.28
C LYS A 24 31.94 9.63 -4.89
N ALA A 25 30.63 9.92 -4.80
CA ALA A 25 29.94 10.10 -3.53
C ALA A 25 29.92 8.81 -2.68
N TYR A 26 29.75 7.63 -3.30
CA TYR A 26 29.89 6.33 -2.61
C TYR A 26 31.33 5.98 -2.23
N ASN A 27 32.31 6.51 -2.96
CA ASN A 27 33.73 6.34 -2.65
C ASN A 27 34.23 7.25 -1.53
N ALA A 28 33.41 8.21 -1.07
CA ALA A 28 33.71 8.98 0.12
C ALA A 28 33.81 8.09 1.38
N ASP A 29 34.52 8.57 2.39
CA ASP A 29 34.62 7.88 3.69
C ASP A 29 33.24 7.80 4.35
N ILE A 30 32.46 8.89 4.26
CA ILE A 30 31.09 8.99 4.78
C ILE A 30 30.14 9.45 3.67
N THR A 31 29.10 8.66 3.45
CA THR A 31 28.08 8.94 2.44
C THR A 31 26.73 9.17 3.12
N TYR A 32 26.14 10.35 2.92
CA TYR A 32 24.76 10.65 3.32
C TYR A 32 23.79 10.38 2.16
N GLY A 33 22.56 9.99 2.48
CA GLY A 33 21.54 9.71 1.49
C GLY A 33 20.21 9.35 2.11
N THR A 34 19.15 9.41 1.33
CA THR A 34 17.85 8.84 1.72
C THR A 34 17.82 7.32 1.54
N ASN A 35 16.99 6.63 2.33
CA ASN A 35 16.79 5.17 2.23
C ASN A 35 16.41 4.72 0.81
N ASN A 36 15.57 5.51 0.12
CA ASN A 36 15.13 5.26 -1.25
C ASN A 36 16.32 5.31 -2.21
N GLU A 37 17.13 6.36 -2.18
CA GLU A 37 18.28 6.51 -3.07
C GLU A 37 19.29 5.37 -2.90
N PHE A 38 19.59 4.99 -1.65
CA PHE A 38 20.43 3.84 -1.35
C PHE A 38 19.86 2.53 -1.87
N GLY A 39 18.58 2.25 -1.64
CA GLY A 39 17.97 1.01 -2.09
C GLY A 39 17.78 0.93 -3.60
N PHE A 40 17.48 2.04 -4.27
CA PHE A 40 17.37 2.08 -5.73
C PHE A 40 18.73 1.96 -6.43
N ASP A 41 19.79 2.54 -5.88
CA ASP A 41 21.14 2.32 -6.41
C ASP A 41 21.54 0.84 -6.29
N TYR A 42 21.21 0.18 -5.18
CA TYR A 42 21.42 -1.26 -5.05
C TYR A 42 20.66 -2.05 -6.13
N LEU A 43 19.39 -1.72 -6.38
CA LEU A 43 18.62 -2.39 -7.44
C LEU A 43 19.22 -2.13 -8.83
N ARG A 44 19.66 -0.89 -9.12
CA ARG A 44 20.31 -0.52 -10.38
C ARG A 44 21.64 -1.23 -10.60
N ASP A 45 22.48 -1.30 -9.57
CA ASP A 45 23.76 -2.03 -9.59
C ASP A 45 23.56 -3.52 -9.89
N ASN A 46 22.43 -4.10 -9.48
CA ASN A 46 22.09 -5.49 -9.82
C ASN A 46 21.47 -5.66 -11.21
N MET A 47 21.41 -4.62 -12.05
CA MET A 47 20.95 -4.68 -13.44
C MET A 47 21.97 -4.20 -14.48
N VAL A 48 23.09 -3.59 -14.06
CA VAL A 48 24.15 -3.09 -14.97
C VAL A 48 24.71 -4.13 -15.95
N HIS A 49 25.21 -3.73 -17.10
CA HIS A 49 25.81 -4.67 -18.06
C HIS A 49 27.32 -4.80 -17.93
N SER A 50 27.97 -3.83 -17.29
CA SER A 50 29.40 -3.82 -17.04
C SER A 50 29.71 -3.47 -15.58
N PRO A 51 30.82 -3.97 -15.00
CA PRO A 51 31.24 -3.61 -13.64
C PRO A 51 31.44 -2.10 -13.43
N ASP A 52 31.92 -1.40 -14.46
CA ASP A 52 32.23 0.03 -14.38
C ASP A 52 30.97 0.90 -14.20
N GLU A 53 29.77 0.39 -14.53
CA GLU A 53 28.50 1.08 -14.33
C GLU A 53 28.06 1.09 -12.86
N MET A 54 28.58 0.19 -12.01
CA MET A 54 28.18 0.11 -10.61
C MET A 54 28.57 1.38 -9.85
N VAL A 55 27.69 1.85 -8.96
CA VAL A 55 27.94 3.04 -8.14
C VAL A 55 28.23 2.70 -6.69
N GLN A 56 27.64 1.63 -6.14
CA GLN A 56 27.82 1.26 -4.73
C GLN A 56 29.09 0.46 -4.50
N ARG A 57 29.53 0.51 -3.24
CA ARG A 57 30.53 -0.39 -2.66
C ARG A 57 29.87 -1.40 -1.74
N LYS A 58 30.65 -2.36 -1.26
CA LYS A 58 30.17 -3.38 -0.30
C LYS A 58 29.53 -2.74 0.95
N HIS A 59 28.35 -3.22 1.32
CA HIS A 59 27.59 -2.76 2.49
C HIS A 59 28.30 -3.06 3.81
N HIS A 60 29.01 -2.06 4.35
CA HIS A 60 29.81 -2.22 5.57
C HIS A 60 29.07 -1.75 6.83
N PHE A 61 28.76 -0.46 6.94
CA PHE A 61 28.08 0.12 8.11
C PHE A 61 27.00 1.10 7.68
N ALA A 62 25.79 0.93 8.22
CA ALA A 62 24.69 1.89 8.09
C ALA A 62 24.29 2.43 9.47
N MET A 63 24.16 3.75 9.56
CA MET A 63 23.56 4.43 10.71
C MET A 63 22.30 5.13 10.24
N VAL A 64 21.15 4.65 10.70
CA VAL A 64 19.83 5.13 10.28
C VAL A 64 19.35 6.19 11.26
N ASP A 65 19.32 7.45 10.81
CA ASP A 65 18.60 8.49 11.54
C ASP A 65 17.08 8.27 11.43
N GLU A 66 16.35 8.59 12.48
CA GLU A 66 14.90 8.38 12.57
C GLU A 66 14.51 6.92 12.25
N VAL A 67 15.23 5.99 12.87
CA VAL A 67 15.18 4.53 12.59
C VAL A 67 13.77 3.96 12.68
N ASP A 68 12.93 4.49 13.56
CA ASP A 68 11.56 4.05 13.72
C ASP A 68 10.68 4.39 12.51
N SER A 69 11.01 5.41 11.72
CA SER A 69 10.28 5.65 10.48
C SER A 69 10.89 4.98 9.29
N VAL A 70 12.21 4.95 9.19
CA VAL A 70 12.86 4.29 8.06
C VAL A 70 12.67 2.76 8.10
N LEU A 71 12.85 2.14 9.27
CA LEU A 71 12.84 0.67 9.39
C LEU A 71 11.48 0.08 9.77
N ILE A 72 10.49 0.91 10.14
CA ILE A 72 9.13 0.46 10.51
C ILE A 72 8.06 1.11 9.62
N ASP A 73 8.04 2.44 9.49
CA ASP A 73 7.01 3.12 8.69
C ASP A 73 7.19 2.90 7.20
N ASP A 74 8.37 3.24 6.66
CA ASP A 74 8.67 3.14 5.23
C ASP A 74 8.85 1.69 4.79
N ALA A 75 9.21 0.82 5.73
CA ALA A 75 9.41 -0.62 5.53
C ALA A 75 8.10 -1.38 5.21
N ARG A 76 6.97 -0.69 5.11
CA ARG A 76 5.68 -1.26 4.68
C ARG A 76 5.64 -1.57 3.18
N THR A 77 6.42 -0.83 2.38
CA THR A 77 6.37 -0.96 0.92
C THR A 77 7.75 -1.28 0.37
N PRO A 78 7.90 -2.33 -0.45
CA PRO A 78 9.17 -2.64 -1.09
C PRO A 78 9.56 -1.56 -2.10
N LEU A 79 10.86 -1.45 -2.35
CA LEU A 79 11.40 -0.69 -3.48
C LEU A 79 11.31 -1.55 -4.73
N ILE A 80 10.77 -0.99 -5.81
CA ILE A 80 10.49 -1.72 -7.05
C ILE A 80 11.00 -0.88 -8.22
N ILE A 81 11.80 -1.49 -9.09
CA ILE A 81 12.06 -0.97 -10.44
C ILE A 81 11.21 -1.75 -11.41
N SER A 82 10.40 -1.03 -12.17
CA SER A 82 9.59 -1.57 -13.25
C SER A 82 9.98 -0.93 -14.58
N GLY A 83 9.88 -1.69 -15.66
CA GLY A 83 10.13 -1.20 -17.01
C GLY A 83 9.13 -1.77 -18.01
N PRO A 84 9.05 -1.21 -19.23
CA PRO A 84 8.06 -1.60 -20.22
C PRO A 84 8.23 -3.06 -20.64
N VAL A 85 7.12 -3.76 -20.88
CA VAL A 85 7.15 -5.10 -21.46
C VAL A 85 7.29 -4.95 -22.98
N GLY A 86 8.26 -5.66 -23.58
CA GLY A 86 8.54 -5.58 -25.02
C GLY A 86 7.48 -6.22 -25.93
N HIS A 87 6.38 -6.73 -25.38
CA HIS A 87 5.24 -7.23 -26.17
C HIS A 87 4.30 -6.08 -26.48
N SER A 88 3.67 -6.11 -27.66
CA SER A 88 2.62 -5.17 -28.03
C SER A 88 1.48 -5.29 -27.02
N ASP A 89 1.43 -4.39 -26.05
CA ASP A 89 0.27 -4.27 -25.19
C ASP A 89 -0.94 -4.05 -26.10
N ASN A 90 -1.93 -4.93 -25.99
CA ASN A 90 -3.26 -4.74 -26.55
C ASN A 90 -3.98 -3.57 -25.83
N THR A 91 -3.32 -2.41 -25.64
CA THR A 91 -3.84 -1.21 -25.00
C THR A 91 -5.14 -0.74 -25.64
N GLN A 92 -5.28 -0.96 -26.95
CA GLN A 92 -6.50 -0.69 -27.69
C GLN A 92 -7.71 -1.49 -27.17
N GLN A 93 -7.48 -2.69 -26.65
CA GLN A 93 -8.52 -3.55 -26.08
C GLN A 93 -9.21 -2.91 -24.87
N PHE A 94 -8.49 -2.12 -24.06
CA PHE A 94 -9.11 -1.39 -22.95
C PHE A 94 -10.14 -0.37 -23.44
N PHE A 95 -9.80 0.40 -24.47
CA PHE A 95 -10.73 1.36 -25.06
C PHE A 95 -11.89 0.69 -25.80
N ASP A 96 -11.67 -0.46 -26.45
CA ASP A 96 -12.71 -1.21 -27.16
C ASP A 96 -13.74 -1.83 -26.20
N LEU A 97 -13.30 -2.28 -25.03
CA LEU A 97 -14.15 -2.93 -24.04
C LEU A 97 -14.78 -1.94 -23.04
N LYS A 98 -14.16 -0.77 -22.83
CA LYS A 98 -14.64 0.27 -21.93
C LYS A 98 -16.14 0.58 -22.07
N PRO A 99 -16.72 0.82 -23.26
CA PRO A 99 -18.14 1.13 -23.41
C PRO A 99 -19.06 0.00 -22.92
N ARG A 100 -18.60 -1.27 -22.99
CA ARG A 100 -19.36 -2.42 -22.50
C ARG A 100 -19.41 -2.41 -20.97
N ILE A 101 -18.29 -2.09 -20.33
CA ILE A 101 -18.17 -2.03 -18.86
C ILE A 101 -18.92 -0.83 -18.30
N GLU A 102 -18.87 0.33 -18.96
CA GLU A 102 -19.68 1.50 -18.56
C GLU A 102 -21.18 1.17 -18.56
N LYS A 103 -21.68 0.55 -19.64
CA LYS A 103 -23.07 0.11 -19.72
C LYS A 103 -23.42 -0.91 -18.62
N LEU A 104 -22.50 -1.82 -18.31
CA LEU A 104 -22.68 -2.83 -17.25
C LEU A 104 -22.80 -2.17 -15.87
N VAL A 105 -21.88 -1.28 -15.53
CA VAL A 105 -21.86 -0.55 -14.25
C VAL A 105 -23.08 0.35 -14.11
N ASP A 106 -23.50 1.02 -15.18
CA ASP A 106 -24.73 1.84 -15.16
C ASP A 106 -25.99 1.00 -14.96
N SER A 107 -26.03 -0.21 -15.54
CA SER A 107 -27.15 -1.14 -15.35
C SER A 107 -27.18 -1.67 -13.91
N GLN A 108 -26.00 -2.01 -13.35
CA GLN A 108 -25.87 -2.37 -11.94
C GLN A 108 -26.33 -1.24 -11.01
N ARG A 109 -25.93 0.01 -11.27
CA ARG A 109 -26.34 1.18 -10.47
C ARG A 109 -27.86 1.32 -10.39
N LYS A 110 -28.57 1.09 -11.50
CA LYS A 110 -30.04 1.14 -11.54
C LYS A 110 -30.67 0.03 -10.68
N VAL A 111 -30.16 -1.20 -10.81
CA VAL A 111 -30.65 -2.35 -10.04
C VAL A 111 -30.38 -2.17 -8.55
N VAL A 112 -29.17 -1.76 -8.16
CA VAL A 112 -28.82 -1.48 -6.76
C VAL A 112 -29.68 -0.35 -6.18
N HIS A 113 -29.97 0.69 -6.95
CA HIS A 113 -30.86 1.76 -6.51
C HIS A 113 -32.28 1.26 -6.23
N GLN A 114 -32.82 0.37 -7.08
CA GLN A 114 -34.12 -0.26 -6.87
C GLN A 114 -34.14 -1.11 -5.60
N PHE A 115 -33.13 -1.95 -5.38
CA PHE A 115 -33.03 -2.75 -4.16
C PHE A 115 -32.87 -1.89 -2.90
N LEU A 116 -32.15 -0.76 -2.97
CA LEU A 116 -32.04 0.17 -1.86
C LEU A 116 -33.40 0.81 -1.51
N LEU A 117 -34.20 1.18 -2.51
CA LEU A 117 -35.55 1.70 -2.29
C LEU A 117 -36.49 0.65 -1.71
N GLU A 118 -36.42 -0.57 -2.21
CA GLU A 118 -37.20 -1.71 -1.71
C GLU A 118 -36.82 -2.05 -0.27
N ALA A 119 -35.52 -2.10 0.05
CA ALA A 119 -35.02 -2.30 1.40
C ALA A 119 -35.55 -1.21 2.35
N LYS A 120 -35.45 0.06 1.96
CA LYS A 120 -35.97 1.18 2.76
C LYS A 120 -37.47 1.04 3.04
N LYS A 121 -38.25 0.66 2.03
CA LYS A 121 -39.70 0.45 2.18
C LYS A 121 -40.02 -0.70 3.12
N LYS A 122 -39.50 -1.90 2.85
CA LYS A 122 -39.79 -3.13 3.61
C LYS A 122 -39.32 -3.02 5.07
N ILE A 123 -38.12 -2.47 5.28
CA ILE A 123 -37.55 -2.30 6.62
C ILE A 123 -38.32 -1.25 7.42
N ALA A 124 -38.83 -0.19 6.78
CA ALA A 124 -39.71 0.80 7.42
C ALA A 124 -41.09 0.20 7.78
N GLU A 125 -41.60 -0.75 6.98
CA GLU A 125 -42.82 -1.52 7.25
C GLU A 125 -42.62 -2.62 8.33
N GLY A 126 -41.42 -2.73 8.90
CA GLY A 126 -41.10 -3.69 9.96
C GLY A 126 -40.68 -5.08 9.46
N ASN A 127 -40.54 -5.27 8.15
CA ASN A 127 -40.10 -6.52 7.55
C ASN A 127 -38.57 -6.52 7.37
N ASP A 128 -37.87 -7.08 8.35
CA ASP A 128 -36.42 -7.29 8.38
C ASP A 128 -36.02 -8.76 8.17
N ASP A 129 -36.88 -9.55 7.52
CA ASP A 129 -36.61 -10.96 7.24
C ASP A 129 -35.40 -11.07 6.29
N PRO A 130 -34.39 -11.91 6.62
CA PRO A 130 -33.23 -12.16 5.75
C PRO A 130 -33.58 -12.52 4.32
N LYS A 131 -34.73 -13.15 4.08
CA LYS A 131 -35.18 -13.60 2.74
C LYS A 131 -35.94 -12.55 1.95
N ASP A 132 -36.26 -11.40 2.56
CA ASP A 132 -37.09 -10.37 1.94
C ASP A 132 -36.49 -8.97 2.09
N GLY A 133 -36.88 -8.18 3.10
CA GLY A 133 -36.29 -6.84 3.34
C GLY A 133 -34.78 -6.91 3.60
N GLY A 134 -34.32 -7.98 4.23
CA GLY A 134 -32.91 -8.31 4.43
C GLY A 134 -32.17 -8.69 3.14
N LEU A 135 -32.83 -9.40 2.22
CA LEU A 135 -32.28 -9.75 0.91
C LEU A 135 -32.06 -8.50 0.06
N ALA A 136 -33.02 -7.56 0.06
CA ALA A 136 -32.90 -6.32 -0.71
C ALA A 136 -31.71 -5.46 -0.24
N ILE A 137 -31.50 -5.32 1.07
CA ILE A 137 -30.33 -4.58 1.58
C ILE A 137 -29.02 -5.32 1.31
N MET A 138 -29.03 -6.66 1.38
CA MET A 138 -27.88 -7.51 1.06
C MET A 138 -27.48 -7.38 -0.42
N ARG A 139 -28.45 -7.38 -1.33
CA ARG A 139 -28.22 -7.17 -2.78
C ARG A 139 -27.67 -5.78 -3.08
N ALA A 140 -28.21 -4.75 -2.43
CA ALA A 140 -27.69 -3.40 -2.57
C ALA A 140 -26.23 -3.31 -2.09
N PHE A 141 -25.91 -3.95 -0.96
CA PHE A 141 -24.56 -3.98 -0.39
C PHE A 141 -23.57 -4.77 -1.24
N ARG A 142 -23.90 -6.00 -1.65
CA ARG A 142 -23.02 -6.82 -2.48
C ARG A 142 -22.88 -6.27 -3.91
N GLY A 143 -23.86 -5.51 -4.40
CA GLY A 143 -23.83 -4.94 -5.74
C GLY A 143 -22.93 -3.71 -5.86
N LEU A 144 -23.08 -2.71 -4.97
CA LEU A 144 -22.26 -1.49 -4.92
C LEU A 144 -22.13 -1.00 -3.45
N PRO A 145 -21.20 -1.56 -2.67
CA PRO A 145 -21.09 -1.27 -1.24
C PRO A 145 -20.63 0.18 -0.96
N LYS A 146 -19.78 0.73 -1.83
CA LYS A 146 -19.31 2.13 -1.78
C LYS A 146 -20.36 3.17 -2.19
N ASN A 147 -21.60 2.78 -2.49
CA ASN A 147 -22.65 3.72 -2.90
C ASN A 147 -23.01 4.68 -1.74
N SER A 148 -22.89 5.99 -1.96
CA SER A 148 -23.11 7.01 -0.93
C SER A 148 -24.52 6.97 -0.30
N ALA A 149 -25.55 6.65 -1.07
CA ALA A 149 -26.92 6.54 -0.56
C ALA A 149 -27.12 5.29 0.32
N LEU A 150 -26.43 4.21 0.00
CA LEU A 150 -26.39 2.99 0.82
C LEU A 150 -25.60 3.24 2.10
N ILE A 151 -24.39 3.80 2.02
CA ILE A 151 -23.55 4.12 3.20
C ILE A 151 -24.33 4.99 4.19
N LYS A 152 -25.01 6.02 3.69
CA LYS A 152 -25.86 6.89 4.51
C LYS A 152 -26.96 6.10 5.21
N TYR A 153 -27.63 5.19 4.50
CA TYR A 153 -28.70 4.36 5.06
C TYR A 153 -28.18 3.35 6.09
N LEU A 154 -27.04 2.69 5.83
CA LEU A 154 -26.39 1.78 6.76
C LEU A 154 -25.90 2.47 8.04
N SER A 155 -25.66 3.79 7.98
CA SER A 155 -25.28 4.61 9.12
C SER A 155 -26.47 4.98 10.02
N GLU A 156 -27.71 4.73 9.58
CA GLU A 156 -28.90 4.95 10.40
C GLU A 156 -28.99 3.90 11.53
N PRO A 157 -29.57 4.25 12.70
CA PRO A 157 -29.63 3.35 13.85
C PRO A 157 -30.28 2.00 13.53
N GLY A 158 -29.59 0.90 13.82
CA GLY A 158 -30.09 -0.46 13.70
C GLY A 158 -30.13 -1.06 12.28
N ILE A 159 -29.89 -0.27 11.23
CA ILE A 159 -29.90 -0.78 9.84
C ILE A 159 -28.72 -1.72 9.58
N ARG A 160 -27.53 -1.38 10.07
CA ARG A 160 -26.34 -2.25 9.93
C ARG A 160 -26.51 -3.61 10.59
N VAL A 161 -27.22 -3.69 11.71
CA VAL A 161 -27.53 -4.94 12.40
C VAL A 161 -28.46 -5.82 11.55
N LYS A 162 -29.41 -5.21 10.83
CA LYS A 162 -30.32 -5.92 9.91
C LYS A 162 -29.59 -6.47 8.68
N LEU A 163 -28.64 -5.72 8.13
CA LEU A 163 -27.73 -6.22 7.09
C LEU A 163 -26.94 -7.43 7.61
N GLN A 164 -26.31 -7.31 8.78
CA GLN A 164 -25.49 -8.39 9.36
C GLN A 164 -26.30 -9.66 9.65
N LYS A 165 -27.55 -9.53 10.11
CA LYS A 165 -28.48 -10.66 10.29
C LYS A 165 -28.72 -11.39 8.96
N SER A 166 -28.82 -10.64 7.86
CA SER A 166 -29.02 -11.18 6.51
C SER A 166 -27.72 -11.81 5.97
N GLU A 167 -26.57 -11.15 6.14
CA GLU A 167 -25.25 -11.70 5.81
C GLU A 167 -25.01 -13.05 6.50
N ASN A 168 -25.25 -13.14 7.80
CA ASN A 168 -25.07 -14.37 8.56
C ASN A 168 -25.94 -15.52 8.03
N TYR A 169 -27.14 -15.22 7.54
CA TYR A 169 -28.03 -16.22 6.96
C TYR A 169 -27.48 -16.75 5.62
N TYR A 170 -27.04 -15.87 4.73
CA TYR A 170 -26.55 -16.28 3.39
C TYR A 170 -25.12 -16.85 3.40
N LEU A 171 -24.30 -16.46 4.37
CA LEU A 171 -22.96 -17.01 4.59
C LEU A 171 -22.98 -18.32 5.39
N ALA A 172 -24.13 -18.71 5.97
CA ALA A 172 -24.28 -20.01 6.61
C ALA A 172 -24.07 -21.16 5.61
N ASP A 173 -23.83 -22.37 6.14
CA ASP A 173 -23.71 -23.60 5.35
C ASP A 173 -22.77 -23.48 4.13
N GLN A 174 -21.59 -22.89 4.34
CA GLN A 174 -20.57 -22.67 3.30
C GLN A 174 -21.08 -21.87 2.09
N GLN A 175 -21.85 -20.80 2.32
CA GLN A 175 -22.29 -19.87 1.28
C GLN A 175 -23.25 -20.48 0.23
N LYS A 176 -23.88 -21.63 0.52
CA LYS A 176 -24.76 -22.35 -0.41
C LYS A 176 -25.90 -21.49 -0.97
N GLU A 177 -26.36 -20.52 -0.20
CA GLU A 177 -27.49 -19.64 -0.54
C GLU A 177 -27.06 -18.33 -1.21
N MET A 178 -25.75 -18.03 -1.30
CA MET A 178 -25.22 -16.82 -1.93
C MET A 178 -25.63 -16.62 -3.39
N PRO A 179 -25.73 -17.66 -4.24
CA PRO A 179 -26.19 -17.48 -5.61
C PRO A 179 -27.58 -16.83 -5.73
N LYS A 180 -28.44 -16.94 -4.71
CA LYS A 180 -29.77 -16.28 -4.70
C LYS A 180 -29.68 -14.77 -4.51
N VAL A 181 -28.66 -14.31 -3.80
CA VAL A 181 -28.35 -12.88 -3.67
C VAL A 181 -27.90 -12.35 -5.03
N ASP A 182 -27.00 -13.09 -5.69
CA ASP A 182 -26.34 -12.66 -6.92
C ASP A 182 -27.18 -12.77 -8.20
N ALA A 183 -28.21 -13.62 -8.20
CA ALA A 183 -29.01 -13.93 -9.38
C ALA A 183 -29.56 -12.68 -10.10
N GLU A 184 -29.88 -11.61 -9.37
CA GLU A 184 -30.43 -10.38 -9.93
C GLU A 184 -29.39 -9.25 -10.10
N LEU A 185 -28.13 -9.51 -9.75
CA LEU A 185 -27.01 -8.60 -9.97
C LEU A 185 -26.29 -8.95 -11.27
N PHE A 186 -25.67 -7.97 -11.90
CA PHE A 186 -24.79 -8.19 -13.07
C PHE A 186 -23.35 -8.54 -12.65
N PHE A 187 -22.93 -8.10 -11.48
CA PHE A 187 -21.69 -8.50 -10.82
C PHE A 187 -21.84 -8.35 -9.31
N SER A 188 -20.97 -9.02 -8.56
CA SER A 188 -20.87 -8.90 -7.11
C SER A 188 -19.51 -8.37 -6.71
N ILE A 189 -19.46 -7.62 -5.61
CA ILE A 189 -18.23 -7.06 -5.03
C ILE A 189 -18.00 -7.70 -3.67
N ASP A 190 -16.78 -8.21 -3.47
CA ASP A 190 -16.25 -8.57 -2.16
C ASP A 190 -15.16 -7.57 -1.76
N GLU A 191 -15.52 -6.60 -0.92
CA GLU A 191 -14.59 -5.58 -0.42
C GLU A 191 -13.48 -6.16 0.44
N LYS A 192 -13.70 -7.32 1.11
CA LYS A 192 -12.65 -7.89 1.98
C LYS A 192 -11.49 -8.43 1.18
N ASN A 193 -11.79 -8.95 -0.01
CA ASN A 193 -10.82 -9.57 -0.90
C ASN A 193 -10.46 -8.67 -2.09
N ASN A 194 -11.09 -7.48 -2.23
CA ASN A 194 -10.97 -6.59 -3.40
C ASN A 194 -11.23 -7.33 -4.72
N GLN A 195 -12.26 -8.17 -4.72
CA GLN A 195 -12.65 -8.98 -5.87
C GLN A 195 -14.00 -8.53 -6.41
N VAL A 196 -14.12 -8.61 -7.74
CA VAL A 196 -15.36 -8.35 -8.45
C VAL A 196 -15.62 -9.53 -9.36
N GLU A 197 -16.77 -10.18 -9.19
CA GLU A 197 -17.15 -11.38 -9.93
C GLU A 197 -18.32 -11.06 -10.85
N LEU A 198 -18.20 -11.43 -12.13
CA LEU A 198 -19.29 -11.29 -13.10
C LEU A 198 -20.30 -12.42 -12.90
N THR A 199 -21.59 -12.08 -12.97
CA THR A 199 -22.65 -13.08 -13.02
C THR A 199 -22.98 -13.44 -14.47
N ASP A 200 -23.72 -14.53 -14.68
CA ASP A 200 -24.22 -14.91 -16.00
C ASP A 200 -25.05 -13.80 -16.65
N SER A 201 -25.86 -13.09 -15.86
CA SER A 201 -26.62 -11.91 -16.31
C SER A 201 -25.69 -10.79 -16.79
N GLY A 202 -24.56 -10.57 -16.11
CA GLY A 202 -23.53 -9.61 -16.51
C GLY A 202 -22.84 -10.01 -17.82
N LEU A 203 -22.43 -11.27 -17.93
CA LEU A 203 -21.80 -11.83 -19.14
C LEU A 203 -22.72 -11.68 -20.35
N ASN A 204 -24.00 -12.00 -20.21
CA ASN A 204 -25.00 -11.85 -21.26
C ASN A 204 -25.19 -10.38 -21.68
N LEU A 205 -25.09 -9.43 -20.75
CA LEU A 205 -25.25 -8.00 -21.05
C LEU A 205 -24.07 -7.42 -21.85
N ILE A 206 -22.85 -7.88 -21.57
CA ILE A 206 -21.63 -7.40 -22.26
C ILE A 206 -21.34 -8.14 -23.57
N THR A 207 -21.98 -9.29 -23.80
CA THR A 207 -21.92 -10.03 -25.07
C THR A 207 -22.93 -9.44 -26.06
N ARG A 208 -22.49 -8.98 -27.24
CA ARG A 208 -23.39 -8.34 -28.21
C ARG A 208 -24.26 -9.38 -28.92
N GLN A 209 -25.41 -8.94 -29.42
CA GLN A 209 -26.23 -9.76 -30.32
C GLN A 209 -25.44 -10.09 -31.59
N GLY A 210 -25.25 -11.39 -31.87
CA GLY A 210 -24.47 -11.88 -33.01
C GLY A 210 -23.02 -12.23 -32.69
N GLU A 211 -22.54 -11.99 -31.47
CA GLU A 211 -21.26 -12.52 -30.98
C GLU A 211 -21.43 -13.96 -30.46
N ASP A 212 -20.31 -14.70 -30.43
CA ASP A 212 -20.23 -16.04 -29.86
C ASP A 212 -20.67 -16.02 -28.37
N PRO A 213 -21.62 -16.86 -27.94
CA PRO A 213 -21.96 -17.01 -26.51
C PRO A 213 -20.74 -17.38 -25.64
N GLU A 214 -19.73 -18.04 -26.21
CA GLU A 214 -18.46 -18.37 -25.53
C GLU A 214 -17.42 -17.24 -25.60
N PHE A 215 -17.78 -16.03 -26.06
CA PHE A 215 -16.83 -14.94 -26.25
C PHE A 215 -16.13 -14.51 -24.95
N PHE A 216 -16.77 -14.60 -23.79
CA PHE A 216 -16.13 -14.33 -22.49
C PHE A 216 -15.99 -15.59 -21.63
N ILE A 217 -16.07 -16.78 -22.23
CA ILE A 217 -15.97 -18.06 -21.55
C ILE A 217 -14.67 -18.74 -21.98
N LEU A 218 -13.85 -19.17 -21.00
CA LEU A 218 -12.64 -19.94 -21.26
C LEU A 218 -12.99 -21.42 -21.46
N PRO A 219 -12.78 -21.99 -22.66
CA PRO A 219 -12.96 -23.42 -22.87
C PRO A 219 -11.83 -24.21 -22.19
N ASP A 220 -12.09 -25.47 -21.85
CA ASP A 220 -11.04 -26.38 -21.39
C ASP A 220 -10.09 -26.74 -22.54
N ILE A 221 -8.89 -26.17 -22.49
CA ILE A 221 -7.85 -26.36 -23.50
C ILE A 221 -7.39 -27.82 -23.56
N SER A 222 -7.38 -28.54 -22.43
CA SER A 222 -6.89 -29.92 -22.36
C SER A 222 -7.80 -30.86 -23.15
N THR A 223 -9.10 -30.67 -23.00
CA THR A 223 -10.12 -31.45 -23.71
C THR A 223 -10.05 -31.18 -25.22
N LYS A 224 -9.95 -29.91 -25.64
CA LYS A 224 -9.84 -29.54 -27.06
C LYS A 224 -8.51 -29.98 -27.70
N LEU A 225 -7.39 -29.92 -26.99
CA LEU A 225 -6.10 -30.43 -27.47
C LEU A 225 -6.13 -31.95 -27.66
N ALA A 226 -6.73 -32.69 -26.72
CA ALA A 226 -6.90 -34.14 -26.82
C ALA A 226 -7.81 -34.55 -27.99
N GLU A 227 -8.82 -33.74 -28.32
CA GLU A 227 -9.66 -33.95 -29.52
C GLU A 227 -8.86 -33.76 -30.81
N ILE A 228 -7.96 -32.77 -30.87
CA ILE A 228 -7.06 -32.57 -32.03
C ILE A 228 -6.12 -33.76 -32.19
N ASP A 229 -5.60 -34.32 -31.10
CA ASP A 229 -4.71 -35.49 -31.16
C ASP A 229 -5.40 -36.74 -31.71
N LYS A 230 -6.71 -36.89 -31.46
CA LYS A 230 -7.53 -38.02 -31.95
C LYS A 230 -7.95 -37.92 -33.41
N THR A 231 -7.64 -36.82 -34.12
CA THR A 231 -8.00 -36.66 -35.53
C THR A 231 -7.02 -37.38 -36.47
N ASP A 232 -7.49 -37.87 -37.61
CA ASP A 232 -6.67 -38.52 -38.66
C ASP A 232 -5.95 -37.49 -39.56
N LEU A 233 -5.34 -36.47 -38.96
CA LEU A 233 -4.57 -35.43 -39.67
C LEU A 233 -3.08 -35.74 -39.66
N THR A 234 -2.35 -35.13 -40.58
CA THR A 234 -0.88 -35.18 -40.59
C THR A 234 -0.29 -34.48 -39.35
N ALA A 235 0.93 -34.85 -38.95
CA ALA A 235 1.59 -34.26 -37.78
C ALA A 235 1.75 -32.73 -37.88
N GLU A 236 2.01 -32.23 -39.08
CA GLU A 236 2.17 -30.80 -39.37
C GLU A 236 0.83 -30.04 -39.24
N GLU A 237 -0.26 -30.61 -39.76
CA GLU A 237 -1.62 -30.02 -39.61
C GLU A 237 -2.12 -30.07 -38.16
N LYS A 238 -1.77 -31.10 -37.39
CA LYS A 238 -2.08 -31.18 -35.95
C LYS A 238 -1.36 -30.08 -35.19
N LEU A 239 -0.06 -29.88 -35.45
CA LEU A 239 0.73 -28.83 -34.82
C LEU A 239 0.12 -27.44 -35.09
N GLN A 240 -0.21 -27.14 -36.34
CA GLN A 240 -0.79 -25.86 -36.72
C GLN A 240 -2.16 -25.60 -36.08
N ARG A 241 -3.01 -26.64 -35.95
CA ARG A 241 -4.29 -26.52 -35.23
C ARG A 241 -4.10 -26.31 -33.74
N LYS A 242 -3.11 -26.96 -33.11
CA LYS A 242 -2.76 -26.75 -31.71
C LYS A 242 -2.26 -25.33 -31.48
N GLU A 243 -1.37 -24.81 -32.33
CA GLU A 243 -0.88 -23.42 -32.25
C GLU A 243 -2.03 -22.42 -32.38
N ASN A 244 -2.93 -22.60 -33.36
CA ASN A 244 -4.09 -21.72 -33.53
C ASN A 244 -5.01 -21.74 -32.30
N LEU A 245 -5.27 -22.91 -31.73
CA LEU A 245 -6.08 -23.05 -30.52
C LEU A 245 -5.44 -22.37 -29.31
N ILE A 246 -4.11 -22.53 -29.14
CA ILE A 246 -3.35 -21.88 -28.06
C ILE A 246 -3.39 -20.35 -28.21
N ASN A 247 -3.22 -19.85 -29.43
CA ASN A 247 -3.29 -18.41 -29.72
C ASN A 247 -4.69 -17.83 -29.47
N GLU A 248 -5.75 -18.54 -29.89
CA GLU A 248 -7.14 -18.14 -29.62
C GLU A 248 -7.44 -18.14 -28.11
N TYR A 249 -6.96 -19.17 -27.40
CA TYR A 249 -7.09 -19.26 -25.95
C TYR A 249 -6.38 -18.10 -25.24
N ALA A 250 -5.14 -17.81 -25.60
CA ALA A 250 -4.38 -16.69 -25.03
C ALA A 250 -5.12 -15.34 -25.26
N THR A 251 -5.61 -15.11 -26.48
CA THR A 251 -6.37 -13.89 -26.81
C THR A 251 -7.67 -13.78 -26.00
N LYS A 252 -8.38 -14.91 -25.80
CA LYS A 252 -9.60 -14.97 -24.97
C LYS A 252 -9.29 -14.72 -23.50
N ALA A 253 -8.20 -15.29 -22.98
CA ALA A 253 -7.75 -15.10 -21.61
C ALA A 253 -7.41 -13.61 -21.34
N ASP A 254 -6.63 -12.99 -22.22
CA ASP A 254 -6.26 -11.56 -22.12
C ASP A 254 -7.49 -10.66 -22.14
N ARG A 255 -8.49 -10.99 -22.97
CA ARG A 255 -9.77 -10.26 -23.02
C ARG A 255 -10.53 -10.33 -21.71
N ILE A 256 -10.66 -11.53 -21.13
CA ILE A 256 -11.37 -11.73 -19.86
C ILE A 256 -10.63 -10.98 -18.74
N HIS A 257 -9.30 -11.07 -18.73
CA HIS A 257 -8.46 -10.31 -17.81
C HIS A 257 -8.72 -8.81 -17.91
N THR A 258 -8.70 -8.26 -19.12
CA THR A 258 -8.97 -6.84 -19.39
C THR A 258 -10.35 -6.41 -18.87
N VAL A 259 -11.39 -7.24 -19.08
CA VAL A 259 -12.75 -7.00 -18.55
C VAL A 259 -12.73 -6.95 -17.02
N GLN A 260 -12.05 -7.89 -16.36
CA GLN A 260 -11.95 -7.93 -14.90
C GLN A 260 -11.23 -6.70 -14.35
N GLN A 261 -10.12 -6.28 -14.97
CA GLN A 261 -9.38 -5.09 -14.53
C GLN A 261 -10.17 -3.80 -14.74
N LEU A 262 -10.86 -3.65 -15.88
CA LEU A 262 -11.79 -2.53 -16.09
C LEU A 262 -12.91 -2.53 -15.05
N LEU A 263 -13.53 -3.68 -14.79
CA LEU A 263 -14.61 -3.76 -13.81
C LEU A 263 -14.12 -3.38 -12.39
N LYS A 264 -12.94 -3.85 -11.98
CA LYS A 264 -12.28 -3.42 -10.73
C LYS A 264 -12.03 -1.92 -10.72
N ALA A 265 -11.46 -1.35 -11.78
CA ALA A 265 -11.18 0.08 -11.88
C ALA A 265 -12.45 0.94 -11.75
N TYR A 266 -13.59 0.50 -12.30
CA TYR A 266 -14.85 1.24 -12.22
C TYR A 266 -15.59 1.11 -10.87
N THR A 267 -15.30 0.07 -10.09
CA THR A 267 -16.11 -0.27 -8.89
C THR A 267 -15.36 -0.14 -7.57
N LEU A 268 -14.04 -0.36 -7.58
CA LEU A 268 -13.21 -0.35 -6.36
C LEU A 268 -12.32 0.89 -6.24
N PHE A 269 -12.00 1.55 -7.36
CA PHE A 269 -11.06 2.66 -7.41
C PHE A 269 -11.75 3.96 -7.83
N ASP A 270 -11.84 4.90 -6.90
CA ASP A 270 -12.42 6.22 -7.09
C ASP A 270 -11.33 7.30 -7.20
N ILE A 271 -11.58 8.26 -8.07
CA ILE A 271 -10.73 9.45 -8.20
C ILE A 271 -10.79 10.27 -6.90
N ASP A 272 -9.68 10.89 -6.53
CA ASP A 272 -9.45 11.64 -5.30
C ASP A 272 -9.45 10.80 -4.01
N VAL A 273 -9.56 9.48 -4.11
CA VAL A 273 -9.45 8.55 -2.97
C VAL A 273 -8.23 7.64 -3.16
N GLU A 274 -8.29 6.69 -4.10
CA GLU A 274 -7.18 5.76 -4.36
C GLU A 274 -6.17 6.30 -5.39
N TYR A 275 -6.56 7.27 -6.21
CA TYR A 275 -5.69 7.91 -7.19
C TYR A 275 -6.19 9.31 -7.58
N VAL A 276 -5.33 10.10 -8.21
CA VAL A 276 -5.66 11.39 -8.83
C VAL A 276 -5.14 11.44 -10.26
N VAL A 277 -5.76 12.27 -11.11
CA VAL A 277 -5.26 12.54 -12.47
C VAL A 277 -4.56 13.89 -12.48
N MET A 278 -3.26 13.89 -12.76
CA MET A 278 -2.42 15.09 -12.81
C MET A 278 -1.53 15.03 -14.04
N ASP A 279 -1.38 16.17 -14.73
CA ASP A 279 -0.57 16.31 -15.95
C ASP A 279 -0.88 15.26 -17.04
N GLY A 280 -2.14 14.82 -17.09
CA GLY A 280 -2.58 13.79 -18.03
C GLY A 280 -2.03 12.39 -17.72
N ALA A 281 -1.71 12.10 -16.46
CA ALA A 281 -1.29 10.79 -15.97
C ALA A 281 -2.03 10.42 -14.67
N VAL A 282 -2.24 9.11 -14.44
CA VAL A 282 -2.81 8.60 -13.19
C VAL A 282 -1.71 8.49 -12.14
N LYS A 283 -1.96 9.07 -10.96
CA LYS A 283 -1.02 9.08 -9.83
C LYS A 283 -1.69 8.45 -8.61
N ILE A 284 -1.03 7.46 -8.00
CA ILE A 284 -1.57 6.74 -6.84
C ILE A 284 -1.52 7.66 -5.61
N VAL A 285 -2.59 7.64 -4.82
CA VAL A 285 -2.65 8.32 -3.52
C VAL A 285 -2.45 7.28 -2.42
N ASP A 286 -1.53 7.56 -1.51
CA ASP A 286 -1.36 6.78 -0.29
C ASP A 286 -2.59 6.99 0.61
N GLU A 287 -3.34 5.91 0.89
CA GLU A 287 -4.60 5.95 1.65
C GLU A 287 -4.45 6.54 3.05
N GLN A 288 -3.28 6.39 3.68
CA GLN A 288 -3.08 6.84 5.06
C GLN A 288 -2.62 8.29 5.13
N THR A 289 -1.77 8.70 4.19
CA THR A 289 -1.10 10.01 4.25
C THR A 289 -1.70 11.03 3.28
N GLY A 290 -2.51 10.59 2.31
CA GLY A 290 -3.02 11.41 1.21
C GLY A 290 -1.92 11.92 0.27
N ARG A 291 -0.73 11.29 0.32
CA ARG A 291 0.42 11.70 -0.49
C ARG A 291 0.36 11.05 -1.87
N ILE A 292 0.85 11.77 -2.86
CA ILE A 292 1.05 11.23 -4.20
C ILE A 292 2.31 10.36 -4.19
N LEU A 293 2.16 9.09 -4.58
CA LEU A 293 3.25 8.15 -4.69
C LEU A 293 3.81 8.19 -6.12
N ASP A 294 4.75 9.10 -6.36
CA ASP A 294 5.39 9.23 -7.68
C ASP A 294 6.16 7.97 -8.08
N GLY A 295 6.08 7.62 -9.36
CA GLY A 295 6.71 6.43 -9.94
C GLY A 295 6.02 5.10 -9.63
N ARG A 296 4.94 5.09 -8.84
CA ARG A 296 4.18 3.87 -8.53
C ARG A 296 3.02 3.67 -9.50
N ARG A 297 2.79 2.41 -9.88
CA ARG A 297 1.69 1.98 -10.75
C ARG A 297 1.01 0.74 -10.15
N TYR A 298 -0.28 0.57 -10.42
CA TYR A 298 -0.99 -0.64 -10.05
C TYR A 298 -0.55 -1.78 -10.97
N SER A 299 -0.36 -2.97 -10.41
CA SER A 299 0.11 -4.13 -11.17
C SER A 299 -1.01 -4.76 -12.01
N ASP A 300 -0.63 -5.73 -12.86
CA ASP A 300 -1.57 -6.69 -13.47
C ASP A 300 -2.63 -6.06 -14.39
N GLY A 301 -2.28 -4.97 -15.09
CA GLY A 301 -3.19 -4.29 -16.03
C GLY A 301 -4.20 -3.33 -15.37
N LEU A 302 -4.24 -3.26 -14.04
CA LEU A 302 -5.18 -2.40 -13.31
C LEU A 302 -4.91 -0.91 -13.54
N HIS A 303 -3.63 -0.51 -13.63
CA HIS A 303 -3.29 0.90 -13.85
C HIS A 303 -3.74 1.35 -15.24
N GLN A 304 -3.54 0.51 -16.25
CA GLN A 304 -4.01 0.71 -17.62
C GLN A 304 -5.54 0.80 -17.67
N ALA A 305 -6.23 -0.03 -16.87
CA ALA A 305 -7.68 0.02 -16.74
C ALA A 305 -8.17 1.36 -16.16
N ILE A 306 -7.47 1.91 -15.17
CA ILE A 306 -7.79 3.22 -14.57
C ILE A 306 -7.46 4.35 -15.57
N GLU A 307 -6.33 4.29 -16.27
CA GLU A 307 -5.99 5.23 -17.34
C GLU A 307 -7.08 5.23 -18.43
N ALA A 308 -7.52 4.04 -18.86
CA ALA A 308 -8.61 3.89 -19.81
C ALA A 308 -9.94 4.45 -19.28
N LYS A 309 -10.29 4.16 -18.02
CA LYS A 309 -11.49 4.68 -17.33
C LYS A 309 -11.53 6.21 -17.39
N GLU A 310 -10.41 6.86 -17.06
CA GLU A 310 -10.29 8.32 -17.01
C GLU A 310 -9.99 8.99 -18.36
N ASN A 311 -9.96 8.22 -19.46
CA ASN A 311 -9.59 8.69 -20.82
C ASN A 311 -8.19 9.31 -20.88
N VAL A 312 -7.28 8.79 -20.05
CA VAL A 312 -5.87 9.14 -20.04
C VAL A 312 -5.12 8.27 -21.04
N LYS A 313 -3.98 8.76 -21.56
CA LYS A 313 -3.12 7.96 -22.43
C LYS A 313 -2.63 6.74 -21.65
N ILE A 314 -3.00 5.55 -22.12
CA ILE A 314 -2.53 4.30 -21.53
C ILE A 314 -1.03 4.18 -21.80
N GLU A 315 -0.21 4.14 -20.76
CA GLU A 315 1.20 3.81 -20.94
C GLU A 315 1.40 2.31 -20.89
N ALA A 316 2.48 1.84 -21.53
CA ALA A 316 2.78 0.42 -21.63
C ALA A 316 2.77 -0.29 -20.27
N SER A 317 2.38 -1.56 -20.27
CA SER A 317 2.49 -2.44 -19.12
C SER A 317 3.94 -2.46 -18.65
N THR A 318 4.11 -2.37 -17.34
CA THR A 318 5.42 -2.37 -16.72
C THR A 318 5.57 -3.66 -15.92
N GLN A 319 6.61 -4.43 -16.20
CA GLN A 319 6.98 -5.58 -15.40
C GLN A 319 7.99 -5.15 -14.34
N THR A 320 7.88 -5.73 -13.15
CA THR A 320 8.90 -5.59 -12.11
C THR A 320 10.19 -6.27 -12.56
N TYR A 321 11.25 -5.49 -12.77
CA TYR A 321 12.60 -6.00 -13.09
C TYR A 321 13.37 -6.35 -11.82
N ALA A 322 13.27 -5.50 -10.81
CA ALA A 322 13.99 -5.68 -9.55
C ALA A 322 13.15 -5.17 -8.39
N THR A 323 13.23 -5.86 -7.26
CA THR A 323 12.54 -5.45 -6.03
C THR A 323 13.37 -5.82 -4.81
N VAL A 324 13.29 -5.02 -3.76
CA VAL A 324 13.88 -5.32 -2.44
C VAL A 324 13.07 -4.64 -1.35
N THR A 325 12.84 -5.31 -0.23
CA THR A 325 12.29 -4.66 0.96
C THR A 325 13.39 -3.87 1.69
N LEU A 326 13.03 -2.75 2.33
CA LEU A 326 13.99 -2.00 3.16
C LEU A 326 14.58 -2.89 4.27
N GLN A 327 13.77 -3.79 4.82
CA GLN A 327 14.19 -4.80 5.78
C GLN A 327 15.39 -5.60 5.24
N ASN A 328 15.23 -6.24 4.08
CA ASN A 328 16.27 -7.08 3.52
C ASN A 328 17.48 -6.28 3.03
N TYR A 329 17.28 -5.07 2.52
CA TYR A 329 18.37 -4.19 2.15
C TYR A 329 19.26 -3.83 3.36
N PHE A 330 18.68 -3.35 4.46
CA PHE A 330 19.47 -2.99 5.65
C PHE A 330 20.08 -4.20 6.37
N ARG A 331 19.48 -5.40 6.26
CA ARG A 331 20.06 -6.66 6.76
C ARG A 331 21.35 -7.07 6.04
N MET A 332 21.63 -6.52 4.85
CA MET A 332 22.86 -6.81 4.10
C MET A 332 24.09 -6.11 4.69
N TYR A 333 23.92 -5.07 5.49
CA TYR A 333 25.04 -4.36 6.11
C TYR A 333 25.70 -5.20 7.19
N HIS A 334 27.03 -5.25 7.18
CA HIS A 334 27.79 -5.96 8.22
C HIS A 334 27.53 -5.38 9.62
N LYS A 335 27.34 -4.06 9.74
CA LYS A 335 26.93 -3.39 10.97
C LYS A 335 25.75 -2.46 10.68
N LEU A 336 24.77 -2.46 11.57
CA LEU A 336 23.62 -1.57 11.52
C LEU A 336 23.43 -0.89 12.89
N ALA A 337 23.15 0.40 12.87
CA ALA A 337 22.77 1.17 14.05
C ALA A 337 21.69 2.19 13.67
N GLY A 338 21.00 2.74 14.65
CA GLY A 338 20.05 3.81 14.40
C GLY A 338 19.76 4.66 15.63
N MET A 339 19.16 5.81 15.40
CA MET A 339 18.76 6.76 16.44
C MET A 339 17.35 7.27 16.19
N THR A 340 16.61 7.52 17.26
CA THR A 340 15.26 8.12 17.24
C THR A 340 14.85 8.46 18.67
N GLY A 341 13.90 9.37 18.83
CA GLY A 341 13.28 9.67 20.12
C GLY A 341 12.28 8.62 20.60
N THR A 342 11.84 7.69 19.74
CA THR A 342 10.64 6.86 20.02
C THR A 342 10.75 5.38 19.64
N ALA A 343 11.95 4.78 19.72
CA ALA A 343 12.18 3.36 19.38
C ALA A 343 11.63 2.34 20.40
N GLU A 344 11.38 2.74 21.66
CA GLU A 344 11.07 1.81 22.75
C GLU A 344 9.80 0.97 22.48
N THR A 345 8.81 1.52 21.78
CA THR A 345 7.57 0.79 21.46
C THR A 345 7.81 -0.34 20.46
N GLU A 346 8.80 -0.19 19.57
CA GLU A 346 9.11 -1.13 18.49
C GLU A 346 10.35 -1.99 18.78
N ALA A 347 10.84 -2.00 20.02
CA ALA A 347 12.07 -2.71 20.38
C ALA A 347 12.01 -4.21 20.02
N ALA A 348 10.86 -4.84 20.21
CA ALA A 348 10.66 -6.23 19.84
C ALA A 348 10.74 -6.46 18.32
N GLU A 349 10.17 -5.55 17.52
CA GLU A 349 10.21 -5.60 16.06
C GLU A 349 11.65 -5.39 15.56
N LEU A 350 12.33 -4.34 16.05
CA LEU A 350 13.72 -4.02 15.72
C LEU A 350 14.68 -5.18 16.03
N TRP A 351 14.52 -5.84 17.17
CA TRP A 351 15.30 -7.03 17.52
C TRP A 351 14.96 -8.24 16.65
N SER A 352 13.66 -8.50 16.43
CA SER A 352 13.22 -9.69 15.69
C SER A 352 13.69 -9.68 14.23
N ILE A 353 13.65 -8.51 13.57
CA ILE A 353 14.00 -8.34 12.15
C ILE A 353 15.49 -8.02 11.97
N TYR A 354 16.02 -7.03 12.70
CA TYR A 354 17.35 -6.45 12.45
C TYR A 354 18.40 -6.82 13.50
N LYS A 355 18.01 -7.50 14.59
CA LYS A 355 18.89 -7.77 15.75
C LYS A 355 19.43 -6.47 16.37
N LEU A 356 18.60 -5.43 16.38
CA LEU A 356 18.91 -4.14 17.01
C LEU A 356 18.30 -4.07 18.41
N ASP A 357 19.16 -3.93 19.42
CA ASP A 357 18.74 -3.60 20.78
C ASP A 357 18.40 -2.10 20.90
N VAL A 358 17.36 -1.80 21.67
CA VAL A 358 16.96 -0.41 21.95
C VAL A 358 17.42 0.01 23.33
N VAL A 359 18.29 1.01 23.38
CA VAL A 359 18.79 1.60 24.63
C VAL A 359 18.23 3.00 24.78
N SER A 360 17.50 3.24 25.88
CA SER A 360 16.99 4.58 26.22
C SER A 360 18.10 5.42 26.85
N ILE A 361 18.56 6.44 26.13
CA ILE A 361 19.59 7.36 26.61
C ILE A 361 18.95 8.39 27.55
N PRO A 362 19.46 8.60 28.77
CA PRO A 362 18.95 9.62 29.69
C PRO A 362 18.99 11.01 29.06
N THR A 363 17.98 11.83 29.35
CA THR A 363 17.97 13.22 28.89
C THR A 363 19.05 14.04 29.60
N ASN A 364 19.66 14.98 28.88
CA ASN A 364 20.65 15.91 29.43
C ASN A 364 20.08 16.73 30.60
N VAL A 365 18.81 17.15 30.48
CA VAL A 365 18.07 17.89 31.50
C VAL A 365 16.75 17.17 31.79
N LYS A 366 16.28 17.23 33.03
CA LYS A 366 14.99 16.65 33.43
C LYS A 366 13.84 17.33 32.67
N VAL A 367 12.98 16.53 32.06
CA VAL A 367 11.78 17.01 31.36
C VAL A 367 10.75 17.51 32.37
N ILE A 368 10.25 18.73 32.18
CA ILE A 368 9.20 19.36 33.01
C ILE A 368 7.91 19.63 32.23
N ARG A 369 7.79 19.10 31.00
CA ARG A 369 6.59 19.20 30.16
C ARG A 369 5.39 18.59 30.87
N LYS A 370 4.24 19.27 30.79
CA LYS A 370 2.96 18.81 31.36
C LYS A 370 2.12 18.10 30.29
N ASP A 371 2.02 16.79 30.37
CA ASP A 371 1.19 15.98 29.46
C ASP A 371 -0.21 15.77 30.07
N GLY A 372 -1.23 16.39 29.47
CA GLY A 372 -2.62 16.32 29.90
C GLY A 372 -3.31 15.00 29.52
N GLN A 373 -4.41 14.66 30.22
CA GLN A 373 -5.29 13.55 29.86
C GLN A 373 -6.15 13.93 28.66
N ASP A 374 -6.49 12.97 27.80
CA ASP A 374 -7.28 13.22 26.59
C ASP A 374 -8.64 13.84 26.91
N LEU A 375 -9.01 14.88 26.17
CA LEU A 375 -10.33 15.49 26.22
C LEU A 375 -11.20 14.82 25.16
N VAL A 376 -12.22 14.09 25.60
CA VAL A 376 -13.07 13.31 24.70
C VAL A 376 -14.43 13.97 24.51
N PHE A 377 -14.82 14.12 23.24
CA PHE A 377 -16.04 14.78 22.79
C PHE A 377 -16.95 13.80 22.05
N LYS A 378 -18.26 14.08 22.04
CA LYS A 378 -19.22 13.23 21.34
C LYS A 378 -19.10 13.41 19.82
N THR A 379 -18.96 14.64 19.35
CA THR A 379 -18.92 14.97 17.91
C THR A 379 -17.62 15.66 17.48
N LYS A 380 -17.26 15.56 16.19
CA LYS A 380 -16.11 16.30 15.61
C LYS A 380 -16.30 17.81 15.72
N ARG A 381 -17.54 18.30 15.61
CA ARG A 381 -17.85 19.73 15.69
C ARG A 381 -17.50 20.32 17.05
N GLU A 382 -17.84 19.64 18.14
CA GLU A 382 -17.49 20.05 19.50
C GLU A 382 -15.98 20.02 19.73
N LYS A 383 -15.32 18.95 19.27
CA LYS A 383 -13.87 18.77 19.32
C LYS A 383 -13.15 19.96 18.68
N PHE A 384 -13.47 20.30 17.43
CA PHE A 384 -12.79 21.41 16.72
C PHE A 384 -13.08 22.77 17.33
N LYS A 385 -14.29 22.98 17.89
CA LYS A 385 -14.59 24.19 18.64
C LYS A 385 -13.67 24.31 19.86
N ALA A 386 -13.54 23.25 20.66
CA ALA A 386 -12.68 23.24 21.84
C ALA A 386 -11.19 23.41 21.49
N VAL A 387 -10.75 22.84 20.37
CA VAL A 387 -9.39 23.06 19.85
C VAL A 387 -9.15 24.55 19.53
N ILE A 388 -10.10 25.20 18.86
CA ILE A 388 -9.99 26.64 18.51
C ILE A 388 -10.00 27.51 19.78
N ASP A 389 -10.88 27.21 20.74
CA ASP A 389 -10.96 27.94 22.00
C ASP A 389 -9.63 27.83 22.79
N GLU A 390 -8.99 26.65 22.79
CA GLU A 390 -7.67 26.44 23.40
C GLU A 390 -6.55 27.19 22.66
N ILE A 391 -6.57 27.22 21.31
CA ILE A 391 -5.61 28.01 20.51
C ILE A 391 -5.77 29.50 20.84
N GLU A 392 -7.00 30.00 20.90
CA GLU A 392 -7.29 31.40 21.19
C GLU A 392 -6.80 31.80 22.58
N LYS A 393 -7.04 30.95 23.58
CA LYS A 393 -6.54 31.15 24.95
C LYS A 393 -5.01 31.22 24.98
N ASN A 394 -4.32 30.22 24.42
CA ASN A 394 -2.85 30.21 24.39
C ASN A 394 -2.31 31.47 23.67
N ARG A 395 -2.94 31.87 22.58
CA ARG A 395 -2.56 33.08 21.83
C ARG A 395 -2.72 34.36 22.64
N GLN A 396 -3.81 34.51 23.39
CA GLN A 396 -4.06 35.65 24.29
C GLN A 396 -3.02 35.74 25.42
N GLU A 397 -2.55 34.59 25.88
CA GLU A 397 -1.49 34.48 26.90
C GLU A 397 -0.06 34.66 26.33
N GLY A 398 0.08 34.95 25.02
CA GLY A 398 1.40 35.10 24.37
C GLY A 398 2.08 33.78 24.00
N ARG A 399 1.40 32.66 24.15
CA ARG A 399 1.97 31.32 24.08
C ARG A 399 1.83 30.70 22.67
N PRO A 400 2.91 30.14 22.08
CA PRO A 400 2.84 29.48 20.78
C PRO A 400 2.15 28.12 20.86
N SER A 401 1.43 27.76 19.80
CA SER A 401 0.71 26.50 19.66
C SER A 401 1.11 25.75 18.39
N LEU A 402 1.50 24.49 18.54
CA LEU A 402 1.67 23.53 17.44
C LEU A 402 0.49 22.55 17.45
N VAL A 403 -0.30 22.58 16.37
CA VAL A 403 -1.50 21.76 16.22
C VAL A 403 -1.23 20.60 15.28
N GLY A 404 -1.21 19.38 15.81
CA GLY A 404 -1.01 18.16 15.02
C GLY A 404 -2.34 17.58 14.54
N THR A 405 -2.43 17.30 13.25
CA THR A 405 -3.57 16.67 12.58
C THR A 405 -3.15 15.38 11.88
N THR A 406 -4.08 14.49 11.59
CA THR A 406 -3.83 13.17 10.97
C THR A 406 -3.83 13.23 9.43
N SER A 407 -4.51 14.20 8.82
CA SER A 407 -4.64 14.30 7.37
C SER A 407 -4.59 15.75 6.88
N VAL A 408 -4.27 15.92 5.58
CA VAL A 408 -4.28 17.22 4.91
C VAL A 408 -5.68 17.84 4.91
N GLU A 409 -6.72 17.03 4.73
CA GLU A 409 -8.11 17.49 4.76
C GLU A 409 -8.46 18.11 6.12
N VAL A 410 -8.07 17.46 7.22
CA VAL A 410 -8.31 17.96 8.58
C VAL A 410 -7.54 19.26 8.83
N SER A 411 -6.28 19.35 8.36
CA SER A 411 -5.51 20.59 8.42
C SER A 411 -6.15 21.74 7.66
N GLU A 412 -6.63 21.50 6.43
CA GLU A 412 -7.29 22.52 5.62
C GLU A 412 -8.65 22.93 6.20
N LEU A 413 -9.39 21.98 6.79
CA LEU A 413 -10.63 22.27 7.52
C LEU A 413 -10.34 23.20 8.72
N LEU A 414 -9.37 22.85 9.56
CA LEU A 414 -9.00 23.66 10.72
C LEU A 414 -8.48 25.05 10.31
N SER A 415 -7.65 25.10 9.26
CA SER A 415 -7.16 26.35 8.65
C SER A 415 -8.32 27.27 8.26
N ARG A 416 -9.33 26.76 7.54
CA ARG A 416 -10.53 27.53 7.20
C ARG A 416 -11.28 28.05 8.43
N MET A 417 -11.43 27.24 9.47
CA MET A 417 -12.10 27.65 10.71
C MET A 417 -11.31 28.73 11.46
N LEU A 418 -9.98 28.64 11.50
CA LEU A 418 -9.12 29.67 12.10
C LEU A 418 -9.15 30.98 11.29
N LYS A 419 -9.20 30.91 9.96
CA LYS A 419 -9.38 32.10 9.09
C LYS A 419 -10.70 32.82 9.39
N GLN A 420 -11.79 32.07 9.57
CA GLN A 420 -13.10 32.66 9.94
C GLN A 420 -13.06 33.41 11.28
N LYS A 421 -12.15 33.02 12.18
CA LYS A 421 -11.92 33.67 13.48
C LYS A 421 -10.82 34.75 13.43
N ASN A 422 -10.28 35.07 12.26
CA ASN A 422 -9.15 35.99 12.08
C ASN A 422 -7.91 35.62 12.92
N ILE A 423 -7.63 34.32 13.10
CA ILE A 423 -6.44 33.84 13.79
C ILE A 423 -5.33 33.58 12.74
N PRO A 424 -4.22 34.35 12.74
CA PRO A 424 -3.09 34.10 11.86
C PRO A 424 -2.45 32.74 12.18
N HIS A 425 -2.19 31.93 11.16
CA HIS A 425 -1.58 30.61 11.31
C HIS A 425 -0.84 30.18 10.05
N ASN A 426 0.08 29.23 10.21
CA ASN A 426 0.78 28.56 9.13
C ASN A 426 0.36 27.09 9.04
N VAL A 427 0.38 26.51 7.84
CA VAL A 427 0.03 25.10 7.61
C VAL A 427 1.21 24.37 6.97
N LEU A 428 1.59 23.24 7.55
CA LEU A 428 2.66 22.36 7.09
C LEU A 428 2.03 21.08 6.54
N ASN A 429 2.06 20.91 5.22
CA ASN A 429 1.41 19.81 4.51
C ASN A 429 2.39 18.75 3.95
N ALA A 430 3.67 18.79 4.35
CA ALA A 430 4.74 17.89 3.88
C ALA A 430 4.98 17.90 2.35
N LYS A 431 4.72 19.03 1.68
CA LYS A 431 4.91 19.20 0.22
C LYS A 431 6.19 19.95 -0.14
N GLN A 432 6.73 20.81 0.74
CA GLN A 432 7.90 21.66 0.43
C GLN A 432 8.84 21.77 1.64
N HIS A 433 9.77 20.83 1.77
CA HIS A 433 10.64 20.70 2.95
C HIS A 433 11.47 21.95 3.30
N SER A 434 11.98 22.69 2.31
CA SER A 434 12.81 23.89 2.56
C SER A 434 12.02 25.05 3.17
N LYS A 435 10.80 25.30 2.68
CA LYS A 435 9.91 26.31 3.27
C LYS A 435 9.35 25.86 4.62
N GLU A 436 9.08 24.56 4.77
CA GLU A 436 8.61 24.00 6.04
C GLU A 436 9.63 24.18 7.17
N ALA A 437 10.92 23.99 6.91
CA ALA A 437 11.97 24.21 7.91
C ALA A 437 11.99 25.67 8.43
N GLN A 438 11.79 26.65 7.54
CA GLN A 438 11.67 28.06 7.93
C GLN A 438 10.46 28.29 8.83
N ILE A 439 9.28 27.80 8.43
CA ILE A 439 8.04 27.93 9.20
C ILE A 439 8.17 27.28 10.58
N VAL A 440 8.79 26.10 10.67
CA VAL A 440 9.00 25.38 11.94
C VAL A 440 9.93 26.15 12.87
N THR A 441 10.96 26.82 12.33
CA THR A 441 11.88 27.65 13.13
C THR A 441 11.14 28.83 13.76
N GLU A 442 10.15 29.39 13.07
CA GLU A 442 9.31 30.49 13.54
C GLU A 442 8.14 30.04 14.44
N ALA A 443 7.84 28.74 14.48
CA ALA A 443 6.72 28.20 15.25
C ALA A 443 6.84 28.40 16.78
N GLY A 444 8.05 28.68 17.27
CA GLY A 444 8.34 28.95 18.67
C GLY A 444 8.25 30.42 19.09
N VAL A 445 7.80 31.32 18.21
CA VAL A 445 7.63 32.77 18.49
C VAL A 445 6.33 33.04 19.24
N THR A 446 6.28 34.10 20.06
CA THR A 446 5.12 34.54 20.83
C THR A 446 3.83 34.55 20.00
N SER A 447 2.77 33.92 20.52
CA SER A 447 1.45 33.84 19.89
C SER A 447 1.40 33.17 18.50
N ALA A 448 2.47 32.49 18.06
CA ALA A 448 2.50 31.79 16.77
C ALA A 448 1.59 30.54 16.80
N VAL A 449 0.85 30.32 15.70
CA VAL A 449 0.01 29.13 15.52
C VAL A 449 0.48 28.40 14.27
N THR A 450 0.88 27.14 14.45
CA THR A 450 1.34 26.29 13.33
C THR A 450 0.54 25.01 13.33
N ILE A 451 -0.07 24.68 12.18
CA ILE A 451 -0.78 23.42 11.95
C ILE A 451 0.17 22.49 11.20
N ALA A 452 0.33 21.25 11.67
CA ALA A 452 1.14 20.24 11.03
C ALA A 452 0.29 19.00 10.71
N THR A 453 0.34 18.56 9.45
CA THR A 453 -0.19 17.25 9.05
C THR A 453 0.83 16.17 9.39
N ASN A 454 0.40 15.17 10.14
CA ASN A 454 1.21 14.06 10.62
C ASN A 454 2.54 14.56 11.23
N MET A 455 3.65 14.23 10.56
CA MET A 455 5.02 14.56 10.97
C MET A 455 5.65 15.66 10.10
N ALA A 456 4.88 16.54 9.47
CA ALA A 456 5.43 17.66 8.73
C ALA A 456 6.38 18.51 9.61
N GLY A 457 7.51 18.95 9.07
CA GLY A 457 8.55 19.64 9.85
C GLY A 457 9.41 18.74 10.75
N ARG A 458 9.51 17.43 10.48
CA ARG A 458 10.47 16.52 11.14
C ARG A 458 11.93 16.92 10.90
N GLY A 459 12.80 16.55 11.85
CA GLY A 459 14.23 16.89 11.83
C GLY A 459 14.54 18.34 12.23
N THR A 460 13.57 19.27 12.19
CA THR A 460 13.77 20.66 12.58
C THR A 460 13.36 20.91 14.03
N ASP A 461 14.22 21.58 14.79
CA ASP A 461 13.99 21.95 16.18
C ASP A 461 13.20 23.25 16.31
N ILE A 462 12.20 23.27 17.21
CA ILE A 462 11.41 24.46 17.51
C ILE A 462 12.04 25.14 18.71
N LYS A 463 12.77 26.23 18.46
CA LYS A 463 13.39 27.02 19.52
C LYS A 463 12.40 28.05 20.05
N LEU A 464 12.29 28.15 21.37
CA LEU A 464 11.40 29.11 22.01
C LEU A 464 11.98 30.53 21.90
N GLY A 465 11.17 31.46 21.39
CA GLY A 465 11.52 32.88 21.31
C GLY A 465 11.53 33.58 22.68
N PRO A 466 11.95 34.86 22.73
CA PRO A 466 11.96 35.66 23.96
C PRO A 466 10.55 35.75 24.58
N GLY A 467 10.44 35.60 25.91
CA GLY A 467 9.16 35.71 26.65
C GLY A 467 8.26 34.47 26.59
N VAL A 468 8.59 33.47 25.76
CA VAL A 468 7.76 32.27 25.58
C VAL A 468 7.90 31.29 26.74
N LYS A 469 9.07 31.23 27.39
CA LYS A 469 9.28 30.32 28.53
C LYS A 469 8.41 30.75 29.72
N GLU A 470 8.33 32.06 29.95
CA GLU A 470 7.50 32.68 30.98
C GLU A 470 6.01 32.47 30.72
N ALA A 471 5.59 32.47 29.45
CA ALA A 471 4.23 32.15 29.00
C ALA A 471 3.88 30.64 29.09
N GLY A 472 4.74 29.80 29.63
CA GLY A 472 4.50 28.36 29.78
C GLY A 472 5.03 27.48 28.64
N GLY A 473 5.86 28.04 27.76
CA GLY A 473 6.53 27.34 26.66
C GLY A 473 5.60 26.88 25.54
N LEU A 474 6.08 26.00 24.66
CA LEU A 474 5.29 25.51 23.52
C LEU A 474 4.08 24.67 23.97
N ALA A 475 2.89 24.99 23.45
CA ALA A 475 1.68 24.20 23.62
C ALA A 475 1.52 23.23 22.43
N ILE A 476 1.44 21.93 22.71
CA ILE A 476 1.13 20.90 21.72
C ILE A 476 -0.35 20.57 21.80
N ILE A 477 -1.05 20.66 20.68
CA ILE A 477 -2.47 20.34 20.56
C ILE A 477 -2.63 19.23 19.53
N GLY A 478 -2.98 18.01 19.95
CA GLY A 478 -3.35 16.93 19.05
C GLY A 478 -4.84 16.99 18.76
N THR A 479 -5.24 17.09 17.49
CA THR A 479 -6.68 17.13 17.12
C THR A 479 -7.32 15.75 17.02
N GLU A 480 -6.50 14.70 17.14
CA GLU A 480 -6.84 13.30 17.02
C GLU A 480 -5.69 12.44 17.58
N ARG A 481 -5.97 11.16 17.78
CA ARG A 481 -4.96 10.14 18.09
C ARG A 481 -4.54 9.43 16.81
N HIS A 482 -3.25 9.30 16.57
CA HIS A 482 -2.76 8.53 15.43
C HIS A 482 -2.95 7.03 15.68
N GLU A 483 -2.88 6.23 14.62
CA GLU A 483 -2.89 4.77 14.73
C GLU A 483 -1.77 4.23 15.63
N SER A 484 -0.61 4.90 15.62
CA SER A 484 0.55 4.57 16.45
C SER A 484 0.77 5.58 17.57
N ARG A 485 0.98 5.07 18.77
CA ARG A 485 1.39 5.82 19.97
C ARG A 485 2.73 6.51 19.78
N ARG A 486 3.57 5.97 18.90
CA ARG A 486 4.88 6.52 18.56
C ARG A 486 4.76 7.92 17.96
N VAL A 487 3.88 8.07 16.97
CA VAL A 487 3.64 9.35 16.28
C VAL A 487 3.09 10.39 17.27
N ASP A 488 2.16 9.98 18.14
CA ASP A 488 1.67 10.84 19.21
C ASP A 488 2.80 11.29 20.17
N ARG A 489 3.70 10.37 20.56
CA ARG A 489 4.86 10.69 21.41
C ARG A 489 5.83 11.64 20.71
N GLN A 490 6.04 11.49 19.40
CA GLN A 490 6.86 12.42 18.62
C GLN A 490 6.26 13.82 18.57
N LEU A 491 4.94 13.92 18.38
CA LEU A 491 4.23 15.20 18.44
C LEU A 491 4.40 15.87 19.82
N ARG A 492 4.22 15.12 20.91
CA ARG A 492 4.49 15.60 22.29
C ARG A 492 5.94 16.04 22.47
N GLY A 493 6.88 15.28 21.90
CA GLY A 493 8.33 15.51 21.94
C GLY A 493 8.79 16.80 21.25
N ARG A 494 7.91 17.50 20.53
CA ARG A 494 8.19 18.84 19.99
C ARG A 494 8.24 19.91 21.09
N ALA A 495 7.59 19.69 22.23
CA ALA A 495 7.69 20.58 23.40
C ALA A 495 8.56 19.98 24.50
N GLY A 496 9.09 20.87 25.36
CA GLY A 496 9.86 20.50 26.54
C GLY A 496 11.32 20.08 26.27
N ARG A 497 11.90 20.56 25.16
CA ARG A 497 13.28 20.27 24.77
C ARG A 497 14.27 20.92 25.73
N GLN A 498 15.33 20.20 26.09
CA GLN A 498 16.37 20.65 27.04
C GLN A 498 15.83 21.19 28.38
N GLY A 499 14.70 20.64 28.86
CA GLY A 499 14.08 21.05 30.12
C GLY A 499 13.22 22.31 30.03
N ASP A 500 12.93 22.81 28.83
CA ASP A 500 12.01 23.92 28.64
C ASP A 500 10.60 23.60 29.16
N PRO A 501 9.83 24.62 29.60
CA PRO A 501 8.43 24.43 29.91
C PRO A 501 7.64 24.10 28.62
N GLY A 502 6.51 23.43 28.79
CA GLY A 502 5.62 23.11 27.69
C GLY A 502 4.44 22.26 28.17
N SER A 503 3.45 22.10 27.31
CA SER A 503 2.34 21.18 27.57
C SER A 503 1.96 20.39 26.33
N SER A 504 1.32 19.24 26.53
CA SER A 504 0.63 18.54 25.45
C SER A 504 -0.79 18.17 25.86
N GLN A 505 -1.73 18.37 24.94
CA GLN A 505 -3.15 18.08 25.13
C GLN A 505 -3.71 17.49 23.85
N PHE A 506 -4.40 16.35 23.95
CA PHE A 506 -5.11 15.72 22.84
C PHE A 506 -6.61 15.92 23.00
N PHE A 507 -7.27 16.22 21.88
CA PHE A 507 -8.71 16.40 21.74
C PHE A 507 -9.20 15.30 20.80
N VAL A 508 -10.10 14.44 21.28
CA VAL A 508 -10.54 13.23 20.57
C VAL A 508 -12.05 13.22 20.49
N SER A 509 -12.62 12.75 19.39
CA SER A 509 -14.05 12.53 19.22
C SER A 509 -14.36 11.04 19.05
N LEU A 510 -15.55 10.61 19.50
CA LEU A 510 -16.06 9.27 19.20
C LEU A 510 -16.26 9.01 17.70
N GLU A 511 -16.39 10.07 16.92
CA GLU A 511 -16.53 10.04 15.45
C GLU A 511 -15.18 9.94 14.71
N ASP A 512 -14.05 10.03 15.43
CA ASP A 512 -12.72 9.92 14.83
C ASP A 512 -12.44 8.49 14.35
N ASP A 513 -11.62 8.33 13.31
CA ASP A 513 -11.47 7.06 12.61
C ASP A 513 -10.91 5.94 13.51
N LEU A 514 -9.94 6.28 14.37
CA LEU A 514 -9.45 5.36 15.39
C LEU A 514 -10.58 4.89 16.33
N MET A 515 -11.48 5.79 16.73
CA MET A 515 -12.59 5.44 17.64
C MET A 515 -13.66 4.61 16.94
N ARG A 516 -13.92 4.89 15.65
CA ARG A 516 -14.83 4.11 14.81
C ARG A 516 -14.37 2.66 14.63
N MET A 517 -13.05 2.44 14.51
CA MET A 517 -12.47 1.10 14.42
C MET A 517 -12.63 0.27 15.71
N PHE A 518 -12.77 0.91 16.86
CA PHE A 518 -12.81 0.24 18.16
C PHE A 518 -14.07 0.57 18.95
N GLY A 519 -15.15 -0.15 18.63
CA GLY A 519 -16.29 -0.36 19.53
C GLY A 519 -16.88 0.92 20.11
N SER A 520 -16.94 1.99 19.32
CA SER A 520 -17.57 3.26 19.68
C SER A 520 -18.97 3.07 20.25
N GLU A 521 -19.70 2.05 19.79
CA GLU A 521 -21.05 1.68 20.27
C GLU A 521 -21.12 1.32 21.76
N ARG A 522 -20.12 0.62 22.32
CA ARG A 522 -20.14 0.29 23.76
C ARG A 522 -19.87 1.52 24.62
N ILE A 523 -18.97 2.40 24.17
CA ILE A 523 -18.62 3.63 24.89
C ILE A 523 -19.74 4.67 24.74
N ALA A 524 -20.26 4.86 23.52
CA ALA A 524 -21.40 5.72 23.23
C ALA A 524 -22.66 5.25 23.97
N GLY A 525 -22.96 3.94 23.97
CA GLY A 525 -24.08 3.38 24.71
C GLY A 525 -23.95 3.49 26.23
N LEU A 526 -22.73 3.53 26.77
CA LEU A 526 -22.47 3.87 28.18
C LEU A 526 -22.68 5.36 28.43
N MET A 527 -22.26 6.23 27.51
CA MET A 527 -22.41 7.69 27.60
C MET A 527 -23.87 8.13 27.56
N ASP A 528 -24.66 7.58 26.63
CA ASP A 528 -26.09 7.84 26.53
C ASP A 528 -26.83 7.34 27.79
N ARG A 529 -26.36 6.24 28.40
CA ARG A 529 -26.94 5.69 29.64
C ARG A 529 -26.51 6.45 30.90
N MET A 530 -25.34 7.09 30.89
CA MET A 530 -24.83 7.94 31.98
C MET A 530 -25.35 9.40 31.89
N GLY A 531 -26.04 9.76 30.80
CA GLY A 531 -26.71 11.05 30.67
C GLY A 531 -25.80 12.23 30.32
N TYR A 532 -24.63 11.96 29.73
CA TYR A 532 -23.73 13.02 29.24
C TYR A 532 -24.41 13.86 28.15
N LYS A 533 -24.42 15.18 28.34
CA LYS A 533 -25.08 16.12 27.41
C LYS A 533 -24.10 16.63 26.34
N GLU A 534 -24.64 17.09 25.22
CA GLU A 534 -23.86 17.83 24.21
C GLU A 534 -23.11 18.99 24.89
N GLY A 535 -21.80 19.06 24.64
CA GLY A 535 -20.88 20.04 25.25
C GLY A 535 -20.15 19.60 26.53
N GLU A 536 -20.46 18.44 27.12
CA GLU A 536 -19.71 17.93 28.29
C GLU A 536 -18.42 17.22 27.87
N VAL A 537 -17.28 17.68 28.40
CA VAL A 537 -15.97 17.08 28.16
C VAL A 537 -15.77 15.89 29.07
N ILE A 538 -15.47 14.72 28.50
CA ILE A 538 -15.11 13.56 29.31
C ILE A 538 -13.60 13.53 29.48
N GLN A 539 -13.17 13.72 30.73
CA GLN A 539 -11.78 13.59 31.12
C GLN A 539 -11.66 12.47 32.16
N HIS A 540 -11.41 11.24 31.69
CA HIS A 540 -11.25 10.10 32.58
C HIS A 540 -10.10 9.20 32.13
N SER A 541 -9.21 8.85 33.07
CA SER A 541 -8.04 7.99 32.82
C SER A 541 -8.38 6.62 32.24
N MET A 542 -9.59 6.12 32.48
CA MET A 542 -10.10 4.87 31.90
C MET A 542 -10.26 4.96 30.38
N ILE A 543 -10.71 6.12 29.87
CA ILE A 543 -10.94 6.32 28.44
C ILE A 543 -9.61 6.47 27.72
N THR A 544 -8.69 7.29 28.26
CA THR A 544 -7.32 7.42 27.74
C THR A 544 -6.64 6.04 27.64
N LYS A 545 -6.72 5.20 28.69
CA LYS A 545 -6.18 3.83 28.65
C LYS A 545 -6.88 2.92 27.63
N SER A 546 -8.16 3.14 27.37
CA SER A 546 -8.91 2.38 26.35
C SER A 546 -8.44 2.74 24.94
N ILE A 547 -8.17 4.03 24.70
CA ILE A 547 -7.61 4.51 23.43
C ILE A 547 -6.19 3.96 23.22
N GLU A 548 -5.34 3.99 24.26
CA GLU A 548 -3.99 3.41 24.18
C GLU A 548 -4.00 1.90 23.85
N ARG A 549 -4.99 1.16 24.36
CA ARG A 549 -5.19 -0.27 24.02
C ARG A 549 -5.64 -0.45 22.56
N ALA A 550 -6.50 0.44 22.07
CA ALA A 550 -6.90 0.45 20.67
C ALA A 550 -5.69 0.68 19.75
N GLN A 551 -4.89 1.71 20.02
CA GLN A 551 -3.64 1.98 19.28
C GLN A 551 -2.69 0.77 19.31
N LYS A 552 -2.46 0.17 20.48
CA LYS A 552 -1.60 -1.04 20.58
C LYS A 552 -2.10 -2.19 19.70
N LYS A 553 -3.42 -2.37 19.59
CA LYS A 553 -4.00 -3.42 18.74
C LYS A 553 -3.86 -3.10 17.24
N VAL A 554 -3.92 -1.82 16.85
CA VAL A 554 -3.60 -1.40 15.47
C VAL A 554 -2.11 -1.62 15.17
N GLU A 555 -1.23 -1.24 16.10
CA GLU A 555 0.22 -1.45 16.00
C GLU A 555 0.55 -2.95 15.80
N GLU A 556 -0.05 -3.84 16.61
CA GLU A 556 0.12 -5.29 16.48
C GLU A 556 -0.38 -5.83 15.13
N ASN A 557 -1.50 -5.31 14.61
CA ASN A 557 -2.02 -5.71 13.30
C ASN A 557 -1.08 -5.25 12.18
N ASN A 558 -0.62 -4.00 12.22
CA ASN A 558 0.33 -3.44 11.25
C ASN A 558 1.66 -4.19 11.27
N PHE A 559 2.16 -4.56 12.46
CA PHE A 559 3.31 -5.45 12.61
C PHE A 559 3.06 -6.81 11.94
N GLY A 560 1.88 -7.41 12.14
CA GLY A 560 1.51 -8.67 11.48
C GLY A 560 1.53 -8.58 9.95
N ILE A 561 1.08 -7.46 9.37
CA ILE A 561 1.13 -7.22 7.92
C ILE A 561 2.58 -7.10 7.45
N ARG A 562 3.40 -6.28 8.11
CA ARG A 562 4.82 -6.10 7.78
C ARG A 562 5.61 -7.41 7.88
N LYS A 563 5.34 -8.21 8.91
CA LYS A 563 5.97 -9.51 9.11
C LYS A 563 5.68 -10.46 7.95
N ARG A 564 4.42 -10.54 7.49
CA ARG A 564 4.07 -11.36 6.32
C ARG A 564 4.78 -10.88 5.06
N LEU A 565 4.81 -9.57 4.81
CA LEU A 565 5.53 -8.98 3.68
C LEU A 565 7.01 -9.40 3.68
N LEU A 566 7.67 -9.35 4.84
CA LEU A 566 9.05 -9.80 5.02
C LEU A 566 9.20 -11.30 4.77
N GLU A 567 8.29 -12.14 5.26
CA GLU A 567 8.33 -13.60 5.06
C GLU A 567 8.23 -13.96 3.56
N TYR A 568 7.37 -13.29 2.79
CA TYR A 568 7.29 -13.46 1.34
C TYR A 568 8.58 -12.99 0.65
N ASP A 569 9.10 -11.82 1.01
CA ASP A 569 10.35 -11.33 0.43
C ASP A 569 11.56 -12.18 0.83
N ASP A 570 11.58 -12.84 2.00
CA ASP A 570 12.66 -13.75 2.39
C ASP A 570 12.76 -14.97 1.47
N VAL A 571 11.63 -15.46 0.95
CA VAL A 571 11.62 -16.51 -0.09
C VAL A 571 12.19 -15.97 -1.39
N MET A 572 11.71 -14.81 -1.84
CA MET A 572 12.21 -14.16 -3.05
C MET A 572 13.69 -13.77 -2.95
N ASN A 573 14.16 -13.36 -1.77
CA ASN A 573 15.52 -12.94 -1.52
C ASN A 573 16.51 -14.11 -1.63
N LYS A 574 16.09 -15.34 -1.25
CA LYS A 574 16.90 -16.54 -1.48
C LYS A 574 17.10 -16.80 -2.98
N GLN A 575 16.05 -16.69 -3.78
CA GLN A 575 16.14 -16.82 -5.23
C GLN A 575 17.01 -15.71 -5.84
N ARG A 576 16.78 -14.47 -5.39
CA ARG A 576 17.52 -13.27 -5.80
C ARG A 576 19.02 -13.43 -5.54
N ASN A 577 19.42 -13.89 -4.36
CA ASN A 577 20.83 -14.11 -4.03
C ASN A 577 21.51 -15.11 -4.98
N VAL A 578 20.81 -16.18 -5.39
CA VAL A 578 21.36 -17.13 -6.37
C VAL A 578 21.56 -16.45 -7.73
N VAL A 579 20.54 -15.71 -8.21
CA VAL A 579 20.61 -15.00 -9.49
C VAL A 579 21.72 -13.93 -9.46
N TYR A 580 21.78 -13.12 -8.40
CA TYR A 580 22.77 -12.06 -8.26
C TYR A 580 24.18 -12.63 -8.11
N THR A 581 24.35 -13.78 -7.47
CA THR A 581 25.66 -14.46 -7.41
C THR A 581 26.12 -14.90 -8.81
N LYS A 582 25.25 -15.58 -9.58
CA LYS A 582 25.56 -15.96 -10.97
C LYS A 582 25.84 -14.75 -11.86
N ARG A 583 25.08 -13.68 -11.67
CA ARG A 583 25.26 -12.43 -12.41
C ARG A 583 26.61 -11.80 -12.09
N ASN A 584 27.00 -11.80 -10.81
CA ASN A 584 28.30 -11.32 -10.36
C ASN A 584 29.44 -12.16 -10.97
N HIS A 585 29.32 -13.49 -10.97
CA HIS A 585 30.26 -14.38 -11.66
C HIS A 585 30.37 -14.06 -13.16
N ALA A 586 29.25 -13.77 -13.83
CA ALA A 586 29.26 -13.40 -15.25
C ALA A 586 29.87 -12.02 -15.52
N LEU A 587 29.61 -11.03 -14.67
CA LEU A 587 30.11 -9.67 -14.81
C LEU A 587 31.62 -9.55 -14.58
N PHE A 588 32.14 -10.24 -13.56
CA PHE A 588 33.55 -10.17 -13.18
C PHE A 588 34.38 -11.34 -13.74
N GLY A 589 33.73 -12.37 -14.27
CA GLY A 589 34.38 -13.57 -14.82
C GLY A 589 34.77 -14.61 -13.76
N ASP A 590 34.56 -14.34 -12.47
CA ASP A 590 34.88 -15.25 -11.38
C ASP A 590 33.98 -16.49 -11.43
N ARG A 591 34.54 -17.69 -11.58
CA ARG A 591 33.82 -18.99 -11.58
C ARG A 591 32.84 -19.20 -12.74
N LEU A 592 32.83 -18.35 -13.76
CA LEU A 592 31.91 -18.45 -14.90
C LEU A 592 31.99 -19.82 -15.62
N ALA A 593 33.19 -20.37 -15.83
CA ALA A 593 33.36 -21.66 -16.49
C ALA A 593 32.62 -22.80 -15.76
N LEU A 594 32.70 -22.83 -14.42
CA LEU A 594 32.02 -23.82 -13.60
C LEU A 594 30.50 -23.67 -13.65
N ASP A 595 29.99 -22.44 -13.66
CA ASP A 595 28.56 -22.17 -13.78
C ASP A 595 28.02 -22.60 -15.15
N LEU A 596 28.80 -22.39 -16.22
CA LEU A 596 28.46 -22.86 -17.57
C LEU A 596 28.46 -24.39 -17.65
N ASP A 597 29.52 -25.06 -17.17
CA ASP A 597 29.61 -26.52 -17.20
C ASP A 597 28.43 -27.18 -16.47
N ASN A 598 28.07 -26.66 -15.29
CA ASN A 598 26.90 -27.13 -14.54
C ASN A 598 25.58 -26.90 -15.28
N ALA A 599 25.44 -25.76 -15.98
CA ALA A 599 24.25 -25.47 -16.77
C ALA A 599 24.12 -26.42 -17.97
N PHE A 600 25.21 -26.65 -18.70
CA PHE A 600 25.27 -27.62 -19.80
C PHE A 600 24.90 -29.02 -19.32
N TYR A 601 25.48 -29.47 -18.20
CA TYR A 601 25.19 -30.77 -17.61
C TYR A 601 23.70 -30.90 -17.25
N SER A 602 23.12 -29.89 -16.59
CA SER A 602 21.70 -29.94 -16.18
C SER A 602 20.74 -30.01 -17.37
N VAL A 603 21.02 -29.32 -18.47
CA VAL A 603 20.20 -29.40 -19.70
C VAL A 603 20.34 -30.78 -20.34
N ALA A 604 21.57 -31.30 -20.45
CA ALA A 604 21.82 -32.61 -21.03
C ALA A 604 21.13 -33.73 -20.24
N ASP A 605 21.28 -33.73 -18.91
CA ASP A 605 20.66 -34.69 -18.00
C ASP A 605 19.12 -34.61 -18.07
N GLY A 606 18.55 -33.40 -18.09
CA GLY A 606 17.11 -33.20 -18.22
C GLY A 606 16.53 -33.74 -19.54
N LEU A 607 17.23 -33.52 -20.66
CA LEU A 607 16.84 -34.06 -21.97
C LEU A 607 16.89 -35.59 -21.97
N ILE A 608 17.98 -36.18 -21.46
CA ILE A 608 18.11 -37.64 -21.39
C ILE A 608 16.97 -38.23 -20.55
N ASN A 609 16.73 -37.72 -19.35
CA ASN A 609 15.73 -38.26 -18.44
C ASN A 609 14.30 -38.14 -19.02
N SER A 610 13.93 -36.98 -19.57
CA SER A 610 12.60 -36.73 -20.13
C SER A 610 12.28 -37.61 -21.34
N PHE A 611 13.22 -37.73 -22.28
CA PHE A 611 12.97 -38.53 -23.50
C PHE A 611 13.14 -40.03 -23.27
N LYS A 612 13.95 -40.43 -22.28
CA LYS A 612 14.03 -41.82 -21.84
C LYS A 612 12.71 -42.30 -21.23
N GLU A 613 12.08 -41.50 -20.36
CA GLU A 613 10.80 -41.87 -19.72
C GLU A 613 9.66 -42.03 -20.74
N ASN A 614 9.70 -41.26 -21.83
CA ASN A 614 8.69 -41.31 -22.90
C ASN A 614 9.04 -42.28 -24.05
N GLU A 615 10.17 -42.99 -23.98
CA GLU A 615 10.69 -43.86 -25.05
C GLU A 615 10.79 -43.18 -26.43
N ASP A 616 10.99 -41.86 -26.47
CA ASP A 616 10.95 -41.04 -27.69
C ASP A 616 12.37 -40.63 -28.15
N PHE A 617 13.02 -41.54 -28.89
CA PHE A 617 14.38 -41.34 -29.39
C PHE A 617 14.49 -40.32 -30.53
N GLU A 618 13.48 -40.24 -31.39
CA GLU A 618 13.50 -39.28 -32.51
C GLU A 618 13.24 -37.86 -32.00
N GLY A 619 12.36 -37.69 -31.01
CA GLY A 619 12.22 -36.44 -30.26
C GLY A 619 13.51 -36.03 -29.54
N PHE A 620 14.23 -36.97 -28.93
CA PHE A 620 15.53 -36.72 -28.30
C PHE A 620 16.58 -36.17 -29.28
N LYS A 621 16.74 -36.81 -30.45
CA LYS A 621 17.67 -36.32 -31.49
C LYS A 621 17.36 -34.88 -31.91
N LEU A 622 16.08 -34.59 -32.16
CA LEU A 622 15.65 -33.25 -32.54
C LEU A 622 15.91 -32.25 -31.41
N ALA A 623 15.66 -32.62 -30.17
CA ALA A 623 15.91 -31.77 -29.00
C ALA A 623 17.40 -31.49 -28.79
N VAL A 624 18.29 -32.46 -29.02
CA VAL A 624 19.75 -32.25 -28.95
C VAL A 624 20.22 -31.27 -30.02
N ILE A 625 19.71 -31.37 -31.24
CA ILE A 625 20.00 -30.42 -32.33
C ILE A 625 19.50 -29.02 -31.95
N LEU A 626 18.28 -28.90 -31.43
CA LEU A 626 17.69 -27.62 -31.05
C LEU A 626 18.43 -26.94 -29.89
N ASN A 627 18.85 -27.69 -28.87
CA ASN A 627 19.45 -27.12 -27.66
C ASN A 627 20.97 -26.93 -27.77
N PHE A 628 21.67 -27.84 -28.45
CA PHE A 628 23.14 -27.85 -28.52
C PHE A 628 23.70 -27.60 -29.93
N GLY A 629 22.87 -27.61 -30.97
CA GLY A 629 23.31 -27.40 -32.35
C GLY A 629 24.17 -28.54 -32.91
N VAL A 630 24.15 -29.72 -32.28
CA VAL A 630 24.93 -30.90 -32.69
C VAL A 630 24.04 -32.11 -32.90
N GLU A 631 24.47 -33.05 -33.74
CA GLU A 631 23.83 -34.36 -33.84
C GLU A 631 24.25 -35.26 -32.66
N SER A 632 23.28 -35.99 -32.10
CA SER A 632 23.57 -36.93 -31.02
C SER A 632 24.25 -38.19 -31.55
N SER A 633 25.36 -38.59 -30.91
CA SER A 633 26.01 -39.89 -31.15
C SER A 633 25.41 -41.03 -30.32
N ILE A 634 24.48 -40.72 -29.41
CA ILE A 634 23.85 -41.68 -28.50
C ILE A 634 22.84 -42.52 -29.29
N THR A 635 22.94 -43.84 -29.19
CA THR A 635 22.02 -44.77 -29.85
C THR A 635 20.72 -44.97 -29.04
N PRO A 636 19.62 -45.50 -29.65
CA PRO A 636 18.39 -45.80 -28.90
C PRO A 636 18.63 -46.78 -27.75
N GLU A 637 19.54 -47.72 -27.95
CA GLU A 637 19.95 -48.73 -26.98
C GLU A 637 20.77 -48.12 -25.84
N GLU A 638 21.54 -47.07 -26.11
CA GLU A 638 22.29 -46.33 -25.09
C GLU A 638 21.38 -45.40 -24.28
N LEU A 639 20.39 -44.76 -24.91
CA LEU A 639 19.42 -43.91 -24.23
C LEU A 639 18.54 -44.73 -23.25
N SER A 640 18.21 -45.96 -23.63
CA SER A 640 17.33 -46.84 -22.84
C SER A 640 18.03 -47.61 -21.71
N LYS A 641 19.37 -47.58 -21.63
CA LYS A 641 20.11 -48.22 -20.53
C LYS A 641 19.74 -47.59 -19.19
N GLU A 642 19.25 -48.39 -18.25
CA GLU A 642 19.35 -48.06 -16.82
C GLU A 642 20.83 -48.12 -16.42
N ASN A 643 21.28 -47.08 -15.70
CA ASN A 643 22.66 -46.90 -15.27
C ASN A 643 23.26 -48.17 -14.67
#